data_AF-A0ABD4TI93-F1
#
_entry.id   AF-A0ABD4TI93-F1
#
_cell.length_a   1.000
_cell.length_b   1.000
_cell.length_c   1.000
_cell.angle_alpha   90.00
_cell.angle_beta   90.00
_cell.angle_gamma   90.00
#
_symmetry.space_group_name_H-M   'P 1'
#
loop_
_entity.id
_entity.type
_entity.pdbx_description
1 polymer ?
#
loop_
_entity_poly.entity_id
_entity_poly.type
_entity_poly.pdbx_seq_one_letter_code
_entity_poly.pdbx_strand_id
1 'polypeptide(L)'
;MKRLILIIVIALALYMLVMFGGIPSGEDDPGEAFLSAPKSLNILAILPLSGDNIDLGLAQQYGIRRGTIQPRDHPVNLYIEDSQGDPEHAVAILRERSKTHTLHAIIISGSDCAESIAPYAEELGIPMATIAAPLQPGIEVSRNRISFTPPIGAEIDAIAPFLSEYSDVAFIYPDCAEGREMAAQIQTILSGKSIRLIEYTQESEDYTELMHPLRITPPEIFIIHGDTQVPAIVSAIRSRGANPVILIWERGSMHLLEEKPDLSEGVFVLAPGINPDHPVFSGISNQTSLFAPGIVAESFDSAHSLSSSITTCEGDMECLAGWFWNRKYTGALGTIQFNEKREASYHFEIRQIRRGEAETVGIITAPRTIVYIHVITGSTDDWFVDEVKKGIEAAFTVINEQTGIEIPLAIDNGIPSLFDARLGAIYDLGDVPEGTQIIGTLTITPDGKTSISGGDTDRERSIGVDNEAYIRYCFDYIDEQLNGVENKTPVSLLSGVPDDPLIGMVRTTAESHGYQVETDITYEDIKEIGSAIDVIMTGSPDTPLFVSVRSPGEAGAILLSAREAGYSPAIIFTLGDAWKTESFIRRAGVFSDGIIAASMYQRESTTESLAIRNVNSLMVRQSGQEINDISARAFTGVIMIADGTNRADSIDRVSIDTAIQMALMTPEYGALYDGTTHMVQMINGVYRTIL
;
A
#
# COMPACT_ATOMS: atom_id res chain seq x y z
N MET A 1 86.88 65.57 33.90
CA MET A 1 86.06 66.59 33.20
C MET A 1 86.12 66.53 31.66
N LYS A 2 87.24 66.22 31.00
CA LYS A 2 87.30 66.15 29.52
C LYS A 2 86.57 64.96 28.84
N ARG A 3 86.25 63.87 29.55
CA ARG A 3 85.53 62.71 28.98
C ARG A 3 84.00 62.81 29.03
N LEU A 4 83.42 63.63 29.91
CA LEU A 4 81.95 63.81 30.00
C LEU A 4 81.43 64.80 28.96
N ILE A 5 82.23 65.83 28.63
CA ILE A 5 81.89 66.85 27.60
C ILE A 5 81.94 66.23 26.19
N LEU A 6 82.84 65.28 25.94
CA LEU A 6 82.98 64.61 24.64
C LEU A 6 81.77 63.71 24.31
N ILE A 7 81.15 63.07 25.30
CA ILE A 7 80.00 62.17 25.10
C ILE A 7 78.72 62.98 24.79
N ILE A 8 78.53 64.14 25.43
CA ILE A 8 77.37 65.01 25.19
C ILE A 8 77.42 65.65 23.79
N VAL A 9 78.62 66.02 23.30
CA VAL A 9 78.79 66.59 21.96
C VAL A 9 78.55 65.55 20.84
N ILE A 10 78.93 64.29 21.06
CA ILE A 10 78.68 63.20 20.11
C ILE A 10 77.19 62.85 20.04
N ALA A 11 76.48 62.83 21.18
CA ALA A 11 75.04 62.56 21.21
C ALA A 11 74.20 63.67 20.54
N LEU A 12 74.58 64.94 20.72
CA LEU A 12 73.92 66.08 20.05
C LEU A 12 74.20 66.13 18.54
N ALA A 13 75.40 65.72 18.10
CA ALA A 13 75.73 65.63 16.68
C ALA A 13 74.98 64.51 15.95
N LEU A 14 74.77 63.35 16.61
CA LEU A 14 73.97 62.25 16.04
C LEU A 14 72.47 62.59 15.98
N TYR A 15 71.92 63.30 16.98
CA TYR A 15 70.51 63.69 16.99
C TYR A 15 70.17 64.72 15.88
N MET A 16 71.08 65.65 15.57
CA MET A 16 70.90 66.62 14.48
C MET A 16 71.04 66.01 13.08
N LEU A 17 71.79 64.91 12.93
CA LEU A 17 71.99 64.22 11.64
C LEU A 17 70.74 63.42 11.21
N VAL A 18 69.91 62.99 12.15
CA VAL A 18 68.67 62.23 11.89
C VAL A 18 67.47 63.14 11.56
N MET A 19 67.44 64.39 12.04
CA MET A 19 66.25 65.27 11.91
C MET A 19 66.26 66.21 10.68
N PHE A 20 67.41 66.47 10.04
CA PHE A 20 67.52 67.52 9.01
C PHE A 20 68.29 67.16 7.72
N GLY A 21 68.76 65.92 7.58
CA GLY A 21 69.51 65.47 6.39
C GLY A 21 68.63 64.85 5.30
N GLY A 22 67.70 65.62 4.72
CA GLY A 22 67.11 65.23 3.45
C GLY A 22 68.13 65.40 2.31
N ILE A 23 68.34 64.36 1.50
CA ILE A 23 68.98 64.45 0.17
C ILE A 23 68.14 63.66 -0.85
N PRO A 24 68.00 64.17 -2.10
CA PRO A 24 66.89 63.88 -3.01
C PRO A 24 67.21 62.88 -4.13
N SER A 25 66.11 62.27 -4.62
CA SER A 25 65.83 61.70 -5.95
C SER A 25 66.86 60.81 -6.65
N GLY A 26 66.52 59.53 -6.80
CA GLY A 26 67.10 58.65 -7.80
C GLY A 26 66.71 57.19 -7.63
N GLU A 27 65.77 56.75 -8.47
CA GLU A 27 65.41 55.39 -8.86
C GLU A 27 64.44 54.59 -7.95
N ASP A 28 63.31 54.28 -8.58
CA ASP A 28 62.24 53.41 -8.12
C ASP A 28 62.78 51.99 -7.81
N ASP A 29 62.62 51.57 -6.56
CA ASP A 29 62.59 50.15 -6.17
C ASP A 29 61.15 49.87 -5.70
N PRO A 30 60.43 48.90 -6.29
CA PRO A 30 58.99 48.81 -6.19
C PRO A 30 58.60 48.48 -4.75
N GLY A 31 57.72 49.31 -4.22
CA GLY A 31 57.20 49.17 -2.87
C GLY A 31 56.69 47.78 -2.56
N GLU A 32 56.86 47.41 -1.28
CA GLU A 32 56.01 46.43 -0.62
C GLU A 32 54.57 46.63 -1.09
N ALA A 33 54.06 45.62 -1.80
CA ALA A 33 52.67 45.58 -2.20
C ALA A 33 51.83 45.69 -0.94
N PHE A 34 51.16 46.83 -0.76
CA PHE A 34 49.96 46.89 0.03
C PHE A 34 49.09 45.74 -0.43
N LEU A 35 48.85 44.76 0.44
CA LEU A 35 47.85 43.71 0.23
C LEU A 35 46.54 44.42 -0.09
N SER A 36 46.18 44.48 -1.37
CA SER A 36 44.88 44.92 -1.82
C SER A 36 43.84 44.10 -1.07
N ALA A 37 42.88 44.76 -0.43
CA ALA A 37 41.76 44.05 0.20
C ALA A 37 41.18 43.03 -0.79
N PRO A 38 40.91 41.78 -0.37
CA PRO A 38 40.48 40.74 -1.29
C PRO A 38 39.22 41.18 -2.04
N LYS A 39 39.23 40.97 -3.35
CA LYS A 39 38.11 41.30 -4.24
C LYS A 39 36.88 40.50 -3.78
N SER A 40 35.83 41.18 -3.34
CA SER A 40 34.63 40.53 -2.83
C SER A 40 33.90 39.78 -3.94
N LEU A 41 33.61 38.51 -3.70
CA LEU A 41 32.89 37.63 -4.62
C LEU A 41 31.39 37.77 -4.36
N ASN A 42 30.56 37.90 -5.39
CA ASN A 42 29.14 38.22 -5.24
C ASN A 42 28.26 37.17 -5.92
N ILE A 43 27.35 36.57 -5.15
CA ILE A 43 26.29 35.67 -5.61
C ILE A 43 24.95 36.39 -5.49
N LEU A 44 24.15 36.36 -6.55
CA LEU A 44 22.77 36.83 -6.52
C LEU A 44 21.82 35.63 -6.57
N ALA A 45 21.05 35.41 -5.52
CA ALA A 45 19.95 34.47 -5.47
C ALA A 45 18.62 35.21 -5.70
N ILE A 46 17.83 34.77 -6.67
CA ILE A 46 16.52 35.33 -7.01
C ILE A 46 15.48 34.24 -6.80
N LEU A 47 14.63 34.42 -5.80
CA LEU A 47 13.74 33.38 -5.25
C LEU A 47 12.31 33.94 -5.09
N PRO A 48 11.25 33.11 -5.16
CA PRO A 48 9.88 33.54 -4.90
C PRO A 48 9.61 33.65 -3.39
N LEU A 49 9.97 34.78 -2.77
CA LEU A 49 9.86 34.99 -1.31
C LEU A 49 8.53 35.64 -0.90
N SER A 50 7.65 35.88 -1.86
CA SER A 50 6.25 36.27 -1.66
C SER A 50 5.38 35.69 -2.77
N GLY A 51 4.05 35.86 -2.62
CA GLY A 51 3.06 35.26 -3.53
C GLY A 51 2.79 33.78 -3.23
N ASP A 52 2.24 33.08 -4.21
CA ASP A 52 1.70 31.72 -4.07
C ASP A 52 2.79 30.64 -3.89
N ASN A 53 4.06 30.98 -4.15
CA ASN A 53 5.22 30.08 -4.03
C ASN A 53 6.15 30.44 -2.87
N ILE A 54 5.64 31.13 -1.84
CA ILE A 54 6.44 31.57 -0.70
C ILE A 54 7.08 30.40 0.08
N ASP A 55 6.37 29.28 0.23
CA ASP A 55 6.88 28.06 0.87
C ASP A 55 8.13 27.53 0.15
N LEU A 56 8.08 27.46 -1.18
CA LEU A 56 9.22 27.10 -2.04
C LEU A 56 10.39 28.06 -1.82
N GLY A 57 10.16 29.37 -1.92
CA GLY A 57 11.23 30.36 -1.78
C GLY A 57 11.84 30.39 -0.38
N LEU A 58 11.06 30.16 0.68
CA LEU A 58 11.56 30.08 2.05
C LEU A 58 12.42 28.83 2.28
N ALA A 59 12.01 27.67 1.74
CA ALA A 59 12.81 26.44 1.78
C ALA A 59 14.14 26.62 1.04
N GLN A 60 14.10 27.25 -0.13
CA GLN A 60 15.29 27.55 -0.91
C GLN A 60 16.21 28.54 -0.19
N GLN A 61 15.64 29.61 0.38
CA GLN A 61 16.40 30.59 1.14
C GLN A 61 17.11 29.92 2.34
N TYR A 62 16.42 29.03 3.05
CA TYR A 62 16.99 28.27 4.15
C TYR A 62 18.19 27.42 3.69
N GLY A 63 18.03 26.63 2.62
CA GLY A 63 19.09 25.81 2.04
C GLY A 63 20.30 26.65 1.58
N ILE A 64 20.05 27.72 0.81
CA ILE A 64 21.09 28.61 0.27
C ILE A 64 21.90 29.27 1.39
N ARG A 65 21.23 29.80 2.42
CA ARG A 65 21.90 30.45 3.56
C ARG A 65 22.82 29.49 4.31
N ARG A 66 22.43 28.22 4.44
CA ARG A 66 23.26 27.19 5.09
C ARG A 66 24.36 26.64 4.18
N GLY A 67 24.13 26.60 2.87
CA GLY A 67 25.09 26.09 1.89
C GLY A 67 26.23 27.07 1.60
N THR A 68 25.95 28.38 1.62
CA THR A 68 26.93 29.41 1.26
C THR A 68 28.12 29.42 2.20
N ILE A 69 29.30 29.11 1.66
CA ILE A 69 30.57 29.14 2.38
C ILE A 69 31.04 30.59 2.55
N GLN A 70 31.66 30.89 3.69
CA GLN A 70 32.31 32.17 3.98
C GLN A 70 33.83 31.97 4.17
N PRO A 71 34.63 31.98 3.09
CA PRO A 71 36.07 31.86 3.16
C PRO A 71 36.69 33.09 3.86
N ARG A 72 37.79 32.88 4.60
CA ARG A 72 38.50 33.99 5.28
C ARG A 72 39.20 34.94 4.32
N ASP A 73 39.73 34.41 3.22
CA ASP A 73 40.59 35.15 2.30
C ASP A 73 39.83 35.76 1.11
N HIS A 74 38.63 35.27 0.80
CA HIS A 74 37.74 35.81 -0.23
C HIS A 74 36.29 35.78 0.27
N PRO A 75 35.78 36.85 0.90
CA PRO A 75 34.41 36.87 1.39
C PRO A 75 33.41 36.77 0.24
N VAL A 76 32.39 35.91 0.41
CA VAL A 76 31.30 35.73 -0.55
C VAL A 76 30.09 36.51 -0.04
N ASN A 77 29.74 37.59 -0.75
CA ASN A 77 28.50 38.31 -0.51
C ASN A 77 27.35 37.59 -1.20
N LEU A 78 26.34 37.23 -0.42
CA LEU A 78 25.10 36.64 -0.90
C LEU A 78 24.00 37.69 -0.86
N TYR A 79 23.48 38.06 -2.04
CA TYR A 79 22.28 38.87 -2.19
C TYR A 79 21.11 37.93 -2.46
N ILE A 80 20.04 38.03 -1.67
CA ILE A 80 18.81 37.27 -1.88
C ILE A 80 17.71 38.27 -2.17
N GLU A 81 17.08 38.14 -3.34
CA GLU A 81 16.04 39.04 -3.83
C GLU A 81 14.76 38.26 -4.12
N ASP A 82 13.62 38.93 -3.95
CA ASP A 82 12.30 38.35 -4.14
C ASP A 82 11.80 38.56 -5.58
N SER A 83 11.68 37.50 -6.37
CA SER A 83 11.07 37.58 -7.70
C SER A 83 9.55 37.61 -7.68
N GLN A 84 8.91 37.26 -6.55
CA GLN A 84 7.47 37.01 -6.46
C GLN A 84 6.99 35.89 -7.40
N GLY A 85 7.92 35.09 -7.94
CA GLY A 85 7.64 34.14 -9.02
C GLY A 85 7.42 34.78 -10.41
N ASP A 86 7.61 36.10 -10.55
CA ASP A 86 7.35 36.83 -11.79
C ASP A 86 8.62 36.95 -12.67
N PRO A 87 8.58 36.48 -13.94
CA PRO A 87 9.76 36.51 -14.81
C PRO A 87 10.25 37.91 -15.19
N GLU A 88 9.35 38.89 -15.37
CA GLU A 88 9.74 40.27 -15.69
C GLU A 88 10.45 40.93 -14.50
N HIS A 89 9.94 40.68 -13.29
CA HIS A 89 10.54 41.15 -12.04
C HIS A 89 11.92 40.53 -11.81
N ALA A 90 12.08 39.24 -12.07
CA ALA A 90 13.37 38.55 -12.00
C ALA A 90 14.42 39.19 -12.92
N VAL A 91 14.04 39.53 -14.16
CA VAL A 91 14.91 40.26 -15.11
C VAL A 91 15.24 41.67 -14.61
N ALA A 92 14.28 42.38 -14.04
CA ALA A 92 14.49 43.72 -13.48
C ALA A 92 15.52 43.69 -12.34
N ILE A 93 15.41 42.72 -11.43
CA ILE A 93 16.33 42.50 -10.32
C ILE A 93 17.77 42.30 -10.83
N LEU A 94 17.97 41.40 -11.80
CA LEU A 94 19.30 41.15 -12.36
C LEU A 94 19.89 42.43 -12.95
N ARG A 95 19.10 43.17 -13.75
CA ARG A 95 19.55 44.42 -14.39
C ARG A 95 19.92 45.50 -13.37
N GLU A 96 19.20 45.60 -12.26
CA GLU A 96 19.50 46.56 -11.21
C GLU A 96 20.75 46.17 -10.41
N ARG A 97 20.87 44.90 -10.03
CA ARG A 97 22.00 44.39 -9.25
C ARG A 97 23.30 44.43 -10.04
N SER A 98 23.27 44.11 -11.33
CA SER A 98 24.44 44.21 -12.23
C SER A 98 24.94 45.64 -12.43
N LYS A 99 24.12 46.67 -12.18
CA LYS A 99 24.58 48.08 -12.21
C LYS A 99 25.34 48.49 -10.95
N THR A 100 25.06 47.83 -9.83
CA THR A 100 25.56 48.23 -8.50
C THR A 100 26.70 47.35 -8.02
N HIS A 101 26.77 46.10 -8.49
CA HIS A 101 27.75 45.11 -8.05
C HIS A 101 28.25 44.29 -9.25
N THR A 102 29.51 43.86 -9.19
CA THR A 102 30.04 42.83 -10.11
C THR A 102 29.57 41.45 -9.63
N LEU A 103 28.58 40.89 -10.30
CA LEU A 103 28.06 39.55 -10.02
C LEU A 103 28.98 38.48 -10.61
N HIS A 104 29.21 37.40 -9.87
CA HIS A 104 30.08 36.29 -10.30
C HIS A 104 29.29 34.99 -10.53
N ALA A 105 28.11 34.86 -9.92
CA ALA A 105 27.17 33.78 -10.19
C ALA A 105 25.75 34.21 -9.81
N ILE A 106 24.77 33.54 -10.44
CA ILE A 106 23.34 33.68 -10.12
C ILE A 106 22.78 32.33 -9.69
N ILE A 107 21.92 32.32 -8.67
CA ILE A 107 21.02 31.21 -8.35
C ILE A 107 19.61 31.68 -8.67
N ILE A 108 18.88 30.99 -9.54
CA ILE A 108 17.54 31.36 -9.96
C ILE A 108 16.57 30.20 -9.75
N SER A 109 15.43 30.50 -9.12
CA SER A 109 14.34 29.53 -8.94
C SER A 109 13.30 29.62 -10.06
N GLY A 110 12.80 28.47 -10.50
CA GLY A 110 11.65 28.38 -11.39
C GLY A 110 12.02 28.44 -12.88
N SER A 111 11.37 27.58 -13.68
CA SER A 111 11.60 27.47 -15.12
C SER A 111 11.41 28.79 -15.87
N ASP A 112 10.28 29.47 -15.70
CA ASP A 112 9.94 30.70 -16.45
C ASP A 112 10.90 31.86 -16.12
N CYS A 113 11.27 31.99 -14.84
CA CYS A 113 12.23 32.98 -14.39
C CYS A 113 13.65 32.68 -14.92
N ALA A 114 14.07 31.41 -14.91
CA ALA A 114 15.35 30.97 -15.45
C ALA A 114 15.43 31.22 -16.97
N GLU A 115 14.38 30.93 -17.73
CA GLU A 115 14.31 31.19 -19.16
C GLU A 115 14.36 32.69 -19.48
N SER A 116 13.65 33.52 -18.71
CA SER A 116 13.60 34.96 -18.93
C SER A 116 14.93 35.66 -18.62
N ILE A 117 15.68 35.15 -17.64
CA ILE A 117 16.99 35.69 -17.27
C ILE A 117 18.12 35.19 -18.19
N ALA A 118 18.02 33.96 -18.71
CA ALA A 118 19.10 33.30 -19.46
C ALA A 118 19.79 34.18 -20.52
N PRO A 119 19.08 34.91 -21.42
CA PRO A 119 19.73 35.76 -22.42
C PRO A 119 20.60 36.87 -21.83
N TYR A 120 20.19 37.45 -20.70
CA TYR A 120 20.94 38.50 -20.02
C TYR A 120 22.14 37.95 -19.26
N ALA A 121 21.99 36.79 -18.62
CA ALA A 121 23.11 36.12 -17.95
C ALA A 121 24.19 35.72 -18.97
N GLU A 122 23.78 35.26 -20.15
CA GLU A 122 24.67 34.94 -21.27
C GLU A 122 25.39 36.16 -21.82
N GLU A 123 24.68 37.27 -22.08
CA GLU A 123 25.29 38.54 -22.51
C GLU A 123 26.36 39.04 -21.53
N LEU A 124 26.10 38.88 -20.22
CA LEU A 124 27.00 39.29 -19.15
C LEU A 124 28.10 38.25 -18.84
N GLY A 125 28.05 37.06 -19.44
CA GLY A 125 28.97 35.96 -19.15
C GLY A 125 28.79 35.33 -17.77
N ILE A 126 27.72 35.65 -17.05
CA ILE A 126 27.51 35.23 -15.66
C ILE A 126 26.95 33.81 -15.62
N PRO A 127 27.62 32.86 -14.93
CA PRO A 127 27.09 31.53 -14.75
C PRO A 127 25.83 31.53 -13.88
N MET A 128 24.84 30.74 -14.27
CA MET A 128 23.51 30.69 -13.69
C MET A 128 23.18 29.26 -13.26
N ALA A 129 23.08 29.05 -11.94
CA ALA A 129 22.52 27.83 -11.38
C ALA A 129 21.00 27.92 -11.33
N THR A 130 20.32 26.98 -11.99
CA THR A 130 18.86 26.91 -11.98
C THR A 130 18.40 25.82 -11.00
N ILE A 131 17.50 26.18 -10.09
CA ILE A 131 16.86 25.31 -9.08
C ILE A 131 15.34 25.35 -9.26
N ALA A 132 14.63 24.31 -8.83
CA ALA A 132 13.19 24.12 -9.11
C ALA A 132 12.80 24.48 -10.57
N ALA A 133 13.63 24.10 -11.54
CA ALA A 133 13.49 24.48 -12.95
C ALA A 133 13.68 23.27 -13.88
N PRO A 134 12.73 22.32 -13.87
CA PRO A 134 12.87 21.05 -14.58
C PRO A 134 12.70 21.19 -16.11
N LEU A 135 12.07 22.28 -16.59
CA LEU A 135 11.97 22.56 -18.02
C LEU A 135 13.33 22.89 -18.61
N GLN A 136 13.66 22.17 -19.69
CA GLN A 136 14.87 22.40 -20.47
C GLN A 136 14.53 23.23 -21.72
N PRO A 137 15.40 24.17 -22.12
CA PRO A 137 15.17 25.00 -23.28
C PRO A 137 15.33 24.17 -24.55
N GLY A 138 14.49 24.42 -25.57
CA GLY A 138 14.54 23.72 -26.86
C GLY A 138 15.71 24.08 -27.78
N ILE A 139 16.66 24.93 -27.33
CA ILE A 139 17.83 25.42 -28.08
C ILE A 139 19.11 24.97 -27.36
N GLU A 140 20.25 24.95 -28.07
CA GLU A 140 21.57 24.64 -27.51
C GLU A 140 21.80 25.32 -26.16
N VAL A 141 22.03 24.52 -25.11
CA VAL A 141 22.15 24.98 -23.72
C VAL A 141 23.26 26.01 -23.64
N SER A 142 22.93 27.22 -23.16
CA SER A 142 23.93 28.28 -22.95
C SER A 142 25.10 27.74 -22.14
N ARG A 143 26.32 28.12 -22.52
CA ARG A 143 27.55 27.67 -21.84
C ARG A 143 27.64 28.09 -20.37
N ASN A 144 26.71 28.94 -19.91
CA ASN A 144 26.71 29.50 -18.58
C ASN A 144 25.62 28.89 -17.68
N ARG A 145 24.73 28.02 -18.19
CA ARG A 145 23.69 27.37 -17.37
C ARG A 145 24.24 26.12 -16.65
N ILE A 146 23.88 25.99 -15.38
CA ILE A 146 24.14 24.83 -14.52
C ILE A 146 22.79 24.40 -13.93
N SER A 147 22.23 23.30 -14.42
CA SER A 147 20.90 22.83 -13.98
C SER A 147 21.05 21.91 -12.78
N PHE A 148 20.66 22.36 -11.59
CA PHE A 148 20.59 21.51 -10.40
C PHE A 148 19.33 20.65 -10.38
N THR A 149 18.24 21.14 -10.98
CA THR A 149 17.04 20.34 -11.18
C THR A 149 17.23 19.43 -12.39
N PRO A 150 17.06 18.10 -12.24
CA PRO A 150 17.03 17.18 -13.36
C PRO A 150 15.93 17.56 -14.36
N PRO A 151 16.10 17.23 -15.65
CA PRO A 151 15.03 17.38 -16.62
C PRO A 151 13.84 16.48 -16.27
N ILE A 152 12.64 16.89 -16.67
CA ILE A 152 11.39 16.12 -16.46
C ILE A 152 11.56 14.64 -16.84
N GLY A 153 12.24 14.34 -17.95
CA GLY A 153 12.43 12.95 -18.37
C GLY A 153 13.21 12.08 -17.40
N ALA A 154 14.19 12.63 -16.69
CA ALA A 154 14.92 11.88 -15.67
C ALA A 154 14.03 11.53 -14.47
N GLU A 155 13.09 12.40 -14.13
CA GLU A 155 12.12 12.18 -13.07
C GLU A 155 11.04 11.17 -13.49
N ILE A 156 10.53 11.28 -14.72
CA ILE A 156 9.56 10.33 -15.29
C ILE A 156 10.18 8.93 -15.44
N ASP A 157 11.45 8.83 -15.86
CA ASP A 157 12.18 7.56 -15.93
C ASP A 157 12.29 6.88 -14.56
N ALA A 158 12.41 7.66 -13.47
CA ALA A 158 12.49 7.12 -12.12
C ALA A 158 11.17 6.51 -11.63
N ILE A 159 10.02 7.04 -12.06
CA ILE A 159 8.70 6.47 -11.71
C ILE A 159 8.19 5.43 -12.70
N ALA A 160 8.77 5.33 -13.90
CA ALA A 160 8.32 4.40 -14.93
C ALA A 160 8.18 2.94 -14.44
N PRO A 161 9.10 2.36 -13.63
CA PRO A 161 8.93 1.00 -13.10
C PRO A 161 7.75 0.85 -12.13
N PHE A 162 7.38 1.92 -11.40
CA PHE A 162 6.21 1.91 -10.53
C PHE A 162 4.92 1.93 -11.37
N LEU A 163 4.90 2.76 -12.42
CA LEU A 163 3.76 2.90 -13.31
C LEU A 163 3.60 1.75 -14.30
N SER A 164 4.65 0.93 -14.51
CA SER A 164 4.58 -0.23 -15.41
C SER A 164 3.64 -1.33 -14.90
N GLU A 165 3.29 -1.35 -13.61
CA GLU A 165 2.37 -2.33 -13.02
C GLU A 165 0.88 -1.97 -13.22
N TYR A 166 0.56 -0.73 -13.61
CA TYR A 166 -0.83 -0.26 -13.75
C TYR A 166 -1.27 -0.17 -15.19
N SER A 167 -2.43 -0.73 -15.54
CA SER A 167 -2.98 -0.70 -16.89
C SER A 167 -3.89 0.51 -17.16
N ASP A 168 -4.41 1.13 -16.10
CA ASP A 168 -5.33 2.26 -16.17
C ASP A 168 -4.94 3.40 -15.21
N VAL A 169 -4.45 4.50 -15.77
CA VAL A 169 -3.83 5.61 -15.04
C VAL A 169 -4.60 6.91 -15.29
N ALA A 170 -4.85 7.70 -14.24
CA ALA A 170 -5.26 9.09 -14.38
C ALA A 170 -4.11 10.01 -13.94
N PHE A 171 -3.65 10.88 -14.84
CA PHE A 171 -2.68 11.92 -14.52
C PHE A 171 -3.39 13.28 -14.47
N ILE A 172 -3.40 13.89 -13.28
CA ILE A 172 -4.01 15.18 -12.98
C ILE A 172 -2.87 16.19 -12.84
N TYR A 173 -2.90 17.28 -13.61
CA TYR A 173 -1.79 18.22 -13.68
C TYR A 173 -2.26 19.66 -13.97
N PRO A 174 -1.50 20.69 -13.53
CA PRO A 174 -1.86 22.08 -13.77
C PRO A 174 -1.75 22.44 -15.26
N ASP A 175 -2.64 23.31 -15.74
CA ASP A 175 -2.60 23.86 -17.10
C ASP A 175 -1.46 24.89 -17.26
N CYS A 176 -0.22 24.40 -17.22
CA CYS A 176 1.00 25.17 -17.42
C CYS A 176 1.98 24.44 -18.36
N ALA A 177 3.06 25.12 -18.78
CA ALA A 177 4.04 24.53 -19.68
C ALA A 177 4.69 23.26 -19.10
N GLU A 178 5.03 23.30 -17.81
CA GLU A 178 5.60 22.17 -17.09
C GLU A 178 4.63 20.98 -17.00
N GLY A 179 3.38 21.23 -16.59
CA GLY A 179 2.35 20.19 -16.49
C GLY A 179 2.07 19.52 -17.83
N ARG A 180 1.98 20.29 -18.92
CA ARG A 180 1.78 19.75 -20.28
C ARG A 180 2.97 18.93 -20.77
N GLU A 181 4.19 19.34 -20.45
CA GLU A 181 5.40 18.55 -20.78
C GLU A 181 5.44 17.24 -20.00
N MET A 182 5.17 17.27 -18.68
CA MET A 182 5.04 16.06 -17.87
C MET A 182 3.97 15.11 -18.43
N ALA A 183 2.82 15.64 -18.81
CA ALA A 183 1.72 14.86 -19.39
C ALA A 183 2.14 14.17 -20.70
N ALA A 184 2.86 14.88 -21.57
CA ALA A 184 3.39 14.33 -22.82
C ALA A 184 4.41 13.19 -22.57
N GLN A 185 5.27 13.34 -21.58
CA GLN A 185 6.26 12.31 -21.24
C GLN A 185 5.63 11.09 -20.58
N ILE A 186 4.70 11.28 -19.63
CA ILE A 186 3.91 10.18 -19.04
C ILE A 186 3.14 9.42 -20.12
N GLN A 187 2.51 10.14 -21.06
CA GLN A 187 1.81 9.51 -22.18
C GLN A 187 2.75 8.66 -23.05
N THR A 188 4.00 9.10 -23.21
CA THR A 188 5.02 8.39 -23.98
C THR A 188 5.49 7.12 -23.28
N ILE A 189 5.85 7.19 -21.98
CA ILE A 189 6.37 6.02 -21.24
C ILE A 189 5.31 4.94 -21.00
N LEU A 190 4.04 5.33 -20.92
CA LEU A 190 2.91 4.42 -20.73
C LEU A 190 2.20 4.07 -22.06
N SER A 191 2.90 4.20 -23.19
CA SER A 191 2.34 3.85 -24.49
C SER A 191 1.76 2.43 -24.50
N GLY A 192 0.50 2.29 -24.96
CA GLY A 192 -0.24 1.03 -24.94
C GLY A 192 -1.11 0.78 -23.70
N LYS A 193 -1.07 1.67 -22.71
CA LYS A 193 -1.95 1.64 -21.53
C LYS A 193 -3.10 2.63 -21.65
N SER A 194 -4.14 2.45 -20.83
CA SER A 194 -5.21 3.43 -20.68
C SER A 194 -4.71 4.59 -19.82
N ILE A 195 -4.68 5.80 -20.38
CA ILE A 195 -4.22 6.99 -19.68
C ILE A 195 -5.26 8.10 -19.88
N ARG A 196 -5.70 8.67 -18.76
CA ARG A 196 -6.55 9.86 -18.73
C ARG A 196 -5.72 11.04 -18.28
N LEU A 197 -5.47 11.98 -19.18
CA LEU A 197 -4.77 13.24 -18.92
C LEU A 197 -5.81 14.29 -18.54
N ILE A 198 -5.68 14.86 -17.34
CA ILE A 198 -6.68 15.74 -16.74
C ILE A 198 -6.02 17.04 -16.31
N GLU A 199 -6.30 18.08 -17.06
CA GLU A 199 -5.82 19.43 -16.80
C GLU A 199 -6.68 20.10 -15.71
N TYR A 200 -6.05 20.85 -14.82
CA TYR A 200 -6.74 21.70 -13.86
C TYR A 200 -6.16 23.12 -13.82
N THR A 201 -7.01 24.07 -13.47
CA THR A 201 -6.62 25.47 -13.23
C THR A 201 -6.28 25.67 -11.75
N GLN A 202 -5.13 26.29 -11.50
CA GLN A 202 -4.62 26.52 -10.15
C GLN A 202 -5.49 27.47 -9.31
N GLU A 203 -6.32 28.29 -9.96
CA GLU A 203 -7.27 29.22 -9.33
C GLU A 203 -8.58 28.56 -8.89
N SER A 204 -8.81 27.27 -9.21
CA SER A 204 -10.05 26.58 -8.84
C SER A 204 -10.07 26.22 -7.34
N GLU A 205 -11.19 26.45 -6.67
CA GLU A 205 -11.40 26.06 -5.25
C GLU A 205 -12.17 24.74 -5.10
N ASP A 206 -12.77 24.22 -6.18
CA ASP A 206 -13.52 22.97 -6.19
C ASP A 206 -13.12 22.09 -7.39
N TYR A 207 -12.76 20.85 -7.11
CA TYR A 207 -12.35 19.85 -8.09
C TYR A 207 -13.36 18.69 -8.22
N THR A 208 -14.52 18.80 -7.57
CA THR A 208 -15.54 17.73 -7.53
C THR A 208 -16.06 17.37 -8.92
N GLU A 209 -16.32 18.37 -9.76
CA GLU A 209 -16.79 18.16 -11.14
C GLU A 209 -15.71 17.52 -12.02
N LEU A 210 -14.44 17.88 -11.80
CA LEU A 210 -13.28 17.27 -12.49
C LEU A 210 -13.23 15.76 -12.23
N MET A 211 -13.66 15.32 -11.04
CA MET A 211 -13.64 13.92 -10.64
C MET A 211 -14.87 13.13 -11.10
N HIS A 212 -15.95 13.77 -11.57
CA HIS A 212 -17.17 13.06 -11.97
C HIS A 212 -16.96 11.93 -12.99
N PRO A 213 -16.21 12.11 -14.11
CA PRO A 213 -15.97 11.01 -15.05
C PRO A 213 -15.11 9.89 -14.44
N LEU A 214 -14.14 10.25 -13.59
CA LEU A 214 -13.27 9.30 -12.90
C LEU A 214 -14.01 8.50 -11.83
N ARG A 215 -15.13 9.02 -11.31
CA ARG A 215 -15.97 8.31 -10.34
C ARG A 215 -16.80 7.20 -10.97
N ILE A 216 -17.11 7.29 -12.27
CA ILE A 216 -17.92 6.28 -12.97
C ILE A 216 -17.04 5.08 -13.34
N THR A 217 -15.81 5.35 -13.78
CA THR A 217 -14.80 4.36 -14.11
C THR A 217 -13.48 4.74 -13.42
N PRO A 218 -13.26 4.27 -12.19
CA PRO A 218 -12.07 4.65 -11.42
C PRO A 218 -10.79 4.08 -12.04
N PRO A 219 -9.72 4.89 -12.18
CA PRO A 219 -8.38 4.37 -12.51
C PRO A 219 -7.87 3.43 -11.43
N GLU A 220 -6.90 2.59 -11.79
CA GLU A 220 -6.12 1.82 -10.83
C GLU A 220 -5.20 2.71 -10.00
N ILE A 221 -4.75 3.84 -10.57
CA ILE A 221 -3.91 4.84 -9.89
C ILE A 221 -4.22 6.27 -10.35
N PHE A 222 -4.22 7.18 -9.38
CA PHE A 222 -4.19 8.63 -9.61
C PHE A 222 -2.77 9.14 -9.42
N ILE A 223 -2.27 9.89 -10.38
CA ILE A 223 -1.02 10.64 -10.29
C ILE A 223 -1.39 12.12 -10.29
N ILE A 224 -0.95 12.88 -9.29
CA ILE A 224 -1.29 14.29 -9.15
C ILE A 224 0.01 15.10 -9.16
N HIS A 225 0.25 15.84 -10.24
CA HIS A 225 1.26 16.89 -10.26
C HIS A 225 0.64 18.19 -9.76
N GLY A 226 1.32 18.87 -8.84
CA GLY A 226 0.82 20.08 -8.20
C GLY A 226 1.31 20.22 -6.76
N ASP A 227 1.03 21.39 -6.19
CA ASP A 227 1.47 21.75 -4.84
C ASP A 227 0.25 22.07 -3.96
N THR A 228 -0.16 23.34 -3.89
CA THR A 228 -1.21 23.83 -2.98
C THR A 228 -2.60 23.28 -3.28
N GLN A 229 -2.87 22.80 -4.50
CA GLN A 229 -4.16 22.22 -4.88
C GLN A 229 -4.29 20.73 -4.49
N VAL A 230 -3.19 20.05 -4.16
CA VAL A 230 -3.18 18.61 -3.87
C VAL A 230 -4.16 18.22 -2.76
N PRO A 231 -4.26 18.92 -1.61
CA PRO A 231 -5.21 18.57 -0.55
C PRO A 231 -6.67 18.55 -1.04
N ALA A 232 -7.07 19.53 -1.84
CA ALA A 232 -8.42 19.64 -2.38
C ALA A 232 -8.71 18.53 -3.41
N ILE A 233 -7.75 18.22 -4.29
CA ILE A 233 -7.87 17.15 -5.28
C ILE A 233 -7.98 15.78 -4.58
N VAL A 234 -7.12 15.50 -3.59
CA VAL A 234 -7.17 14.26 -2.81
C VAL A 234 -8.50 14.13 -2.06
N SER A 235 -8.99 15.23 -1.48
CA SER A 235 -10.32 15.26 -0.84
C SER A 235 -11.44 14.93 -1.82
N ALA A 236 -11.39 15.45 -3.06
CA ALA A 236 -12.39 15.17 -4.08
C ALA A 236 -12.37 13.71 -4.56
N ILE A 237 -11.20 13.08 -4.56
CA ILE A 237 -10.99 11.66 -4.87
C ILE A 237 -11.54 10.77 -3.75
N ARG A 238 -11.17 11.04 -2.48
CA ARG A 238 -11.52 10.20 -1.32
C ARG A 238 -12.96 10.37 -0.81
N SER A 239 -13.71 11.38 -1.27
CA SER A 239 -15.06 11.69 -0.75
C SER A 239 -16.13 10.59 -0.93
N ARG A 240 -15.83 9.46 -1.59
CA ARG A 240 -16.73 8.28 -1.69
C ARG A 240 -16.41 7.15 -0.70
N GLY A 241 -15.44 7.34 0.20
CA GLY A 241 -15.00 6.29 1.12
C GLY A 241 -14.14 5.23 0.45
N ALA A 242 -13.44 5.59 -0.64
CA ALA A 242 -12.43 4.73 -1.26
C ALA A 242 -11.03 5.25 -0.94
N ASN A 243 -10.06 4.34 -0.84
CA ASN A 243 -8.63 4.54 -0.63
C ASN A 243 -7.84 4.17 -1.90
N PRO A 244 -8.08 4.86 -3.04
CA PRO A 244 -7.36 4.53 -4.26
C PRO A 244 -5.85 4.79 -4.10
N VAL A 245 -5.07 4.14 -4.96
CA VAL A 245 -3.64 4.42 -5.06
C VAL A 245 -3.47 5.84 -5.60
N ILE A 246 -2.77 6.69 -4.83
CA ILE A 246 -2.47 8.07 -5.21
C ILE A 246 -0.96 8.25 -5.14
N LEU A 247 -0.35 8.78 -6.20
CA LEU A 247 1.04 9.22 -6.24
C LEU A 247 1.10 10.74 -6.45
N ILE A 248 1.86 11.42 -5.60
CA ILE A 248 2.08 12.87 -5.66
C ILE A 248 3.57 13.20 -5.52
N TRP A 249 3.95 14.46 -5.74
CA TRP A 249 5.31 14.95 -5.54
C TRP A 249 5.56 15.39 -4.09
N GLU A 250 6.84 15.45 -3.70
CA GLU A 250 7.26 15.80 -2.34
C GLU A 250 6.65 17.10 -1.82
N ARG A 251 6.63 18.17 -2.62
CA ARG A 251 6.07 19.46 -2.16
C ARG A 251 4.55 19.39 -1.96
N GLY A 252 3.81 18.81 -2.90
CA GLY A 252 2.37 18.55 -2.74
C GLY A 252 2.03 17.67 -1.52
N SER A 253 2.92 16.74 -1.14
CA SER A 253 2.72 15.92 0.05
C SER A 253 2.89 16.69 1.36
N MET A 254 3.77 17.69 1.39
CA MET A 254 3.90 18.58 2.55
C MET A 254 2.59 19.36 2.80
N HIS A 255 1.97 19.88 1.74
CA HIS A 255 0.66 20.55 1.83
C HIS A 255 -0.44 19.58 2.27
N LEU A 256 -0.46 18.35 1.75
CA LEU A 256 -1.43 17.33 2.14
C LEU A 256 -1.32 16.95 3.62
N LEU A 257 -0.10 16.74 4.12
CA LEU A 257 0.17 16.42 5.52
C LEU A 257 -0.23 17.56 6.47
N GLU A 258 -0.04 18.81 6.04
CA GLU A 258 -0.39 19.98 6.85
C GLU A 258 -1.90 20.23 6.91
N GLU A 259 -2.57 20.18 5.76
CA GLU A 259 -3.98 20.59 5.66
C GLU A 259 -4.97 19.45 5.91
N LYS A 260 -4.62 18.22 5.49
CA LYS A 260 -5.49 17.03 5.48
C LYS A 260 -4.72 15.76 5.88
N PRO A 261 -4.11 15.71 7.07
CA PRO A 261 -3.34 14.53 7.51
C PRO A 261 -4.17 13.25 7.54
N ASP A 262 -5.47 13.34 7.81
CA ASP A 262 -6.44 12.24 7.76
C ASP A 262 -6.61 11.64 6.35
N LEU A 263 -6.40 12.44 5.31
CA LEU A 263 -6.47 12.01 3.91
C LEU A 263 -5.11 11.67 3.31
N SER A 264 -4.04 11.75 4.10
CA SER A 264 -2.68 11.49 3.63
C SER A 264 -2.30 10.00 3.72
N GLU A 265 -2.97 9.23 4.57
CA GLU A 265 -2.63 7.83 4.82
C GLU A 265 -2.64 7.01 3.52
N GLY A 266 -1.55 6.30 3.24
CA GLY A 266 -1.39 5.47 2.05
C GLY A 266 -0.99 6.23 0.77
N VAL A 267 -0.89 7.56 0.79
CA VAL A 267 -0.44 8.30 -0.40
C VAL A 267 1.05 8.03 -0.66
N PHE A 268 1.37 7.72 -1.91
CA PHE A 268 2.74 7.56 -2.39
C PHE A 268 3.33 8.93 -2.78
N VAL A 269 4.60 9.14 -2.48
CA VAL A 269 5.29 10.41 -2.67
C VAL A 269 6.57 10.16 -3.47
N LEU A 270 6.68 10.76 -4.64
CA LEU A 270 7.93 10.86 -5.38
C LEU A 270 8.78 11.98 -4.77
N ALA A 271 10.00 11.65 -4.37
CA ALA A 271 10.92 12.61 -3.77
C ALA A 271 12.38 12.39 -4.23
N PRO A 272 13.22 13.44 -4.27
CA PRO A 272 14.65 13.28 -4.38
C PRO A 272 15.22 12.43 -3.23
N GLY A 273 16.13 11.52 -3.55
CA GLY A 273 16.88 10.74 -2.57
C GLY A 273 17.89 11.63 -1.85
N ILE A 274 17.58 12.01 -0.62
CA ILE A 274 18.43 12.87 0.21
C ILE A 274 19.40 12.06 1.07
N ASN A 275 20.44 12.72 1.58
CA ASN A 275 21.24 12.21 2.69
C ASN A 275 20.66 12.73 4.01
N PRO A 276 19.84 11.94 4.75
CA PRO A 276 19.12 12.43 5.93
C PRO A 276 20.04 12.88 7.08
N ASP A 277 21.27 12.35 7.14
CA ASP A 277 22.27 12.71 8.15
C ASP A 277 23.00 14.03 7.83
N HIS A 278 22.71 14.63 6.67
CA HIS A 278 23.40 15.84 6.25
C HIS A 278 23.07 17.02 7.19
N PRO A 279 24.07 17.80 7.67
CA PRO A 279 23.86 18.85 8.67
C PRO A 279 22.85 19.94 8.29
N VAL A 280 22.53 20.10 7.01
CA VAL A 280 21.50 21.06 6.55
C VAL A 280 20.14 20.80 7.19
N PHE A 281 19.81 19.52 7.41
CA PHE A 281 18.53 19.09 7.99
C PHE A 281 18.48 19.23 9.52
N SER A 282 19.61 19.54 10.17
CA SER A 282 19.64 19.75 11.62
C SER A 282 18.79 20.96 12.01
N GLY A 283 17.72 20.71 12.77
CA GLY A 283 16.78 21.73 13.27
C GLY A 283 15.76 22.21 12.23
N ILE A 284 15.62 21.52 11.10
CA ILE A 284 14.63 21.86 10.06
C ILE A 284 13.19 21.77 10.58
N SER A 285 12.90 20.80 11.46
CA SER A 285 11.59 20.62 12.10
C SER A 285 11.13 21.81 12.95
N ASN A 286 12.03 22.74 13.30
CA ASN A 286 11.72 23.95 14.06
C ASN A 286 11.40 25.17 13.19
N GLN A 287 11.47 25.07 11.85
CA GLN A 287 11.27 26.21 10.94
C GLN A 287 9.82 26.29 10.44
N THR A 288 9.36 25.29 9.69
CA THR A 288 8.00 25.14 9.17
C THR A 288 7.78 23.69 8.72
N SER A 289 6.55 23.19 8.83
CA SER A 289 6.13 21.90 8.32
C SER A 289 6.16 21.81 6.79
N LEU A 290 6.19 22.92 6.05
CA LEU A 290 6.11 22.94 4.58
C LEU A 290 7.45 22.76 3.85
N PHE A 291 8.59 22.64 4.56
CA PHE A 291 9.89 22.53 3.89
C PHE A 291 10.09 21.12 3.31
N ALA A 292 9.88 21.00 2.00
CA ALA A 292 10.25 19.83 1.22
C ALA A 292 11.77 19.58 1.31
N PRO A 293 12.22 18.44 1.86
CA PRO A 293 13.64 18.15 2.06
C PRO A 293 14.48 18.18 0.79
N GLY A 294 13.96 17.70 -0.34
CA GLY A 294 14.63 17.72 -1.64
C GLY A 294 14.91 19.15 -2.12
N ILE A 295 13.96 20.07 -1.94
CA ILE A 295 14.13 21.51 -2.27
C ILE A 295 15.22 22.14 -1.41
N VAL A 296 15.24 21.83 -0.11
CA VAL A 296 16.29 22.31 0.81
C VAL A 296 17.66 21.76 0.41
N ALA A 297 17.73 20.48 0.04
CA ALA A 297 18.95 19.81 -0.39
C ALA A 297 19.51 20.42 -1.68
N GLU A 298 18.68 20.59 -2.71
CA GLU A 298 19.05 21.20 -3.99
C GLU A 298 19.58 22.64 -3.80
N SER A 299 18.88 23.41 -2.96
CA SER A 299 19.22 24.79 -2.66
C SER A 299 20.51 24.90 -1.85
N PHE A 300 20.77 23.95 -0.96
CA PHE A 300 22.02 23.85 -0.24
C PHE A 300 23.17 23.48 -1.17
N ASP A 301 23.02 22.42 -1.97
CA ASP A 301 24.09 21.90 -2.82
C ASP A 301 24.45 22.90 -3.92
N SER A 302 23.47 23.63 -4.47
CA SER A 302 23.70 24.73 -5.40
C SER A 302 24.53 25.85 -4.78
N ALA A 303 24.11 26.37 -3.62
CA ALA A 303 24.85 27.43 -2.94
C ALA A 303 26.24 26.99 -2.47
N HIS A 304 26.36 25.76 -1.95
CA HIS A 304 27.61 25.22 -1.44
C HIS A 304 28.64 25.02 -2.55
N SER A 305 28.24 24.32 -3.62
CA SER A 305 29.14 24.07 -4.75
C SER A 305 29.47 25.36 -5.52
N LEU A 306 28.52 26.29 -5.68
CA LEU A 306 28.80 27.60 -6.27
C LEU A 306 29.76 28.41 -5.42
N SER A 307 29.48 28.62 -4.12
CA SER A 307 30.38 29.41 -3.27
C SER A 307 31.78 28.81 -3.17
N SER A 308 31.89 27.46 -3.11
CA SER A 308 33.18 26.76 -3.15
C SER A 308 33.91 26.97 -4.48
N SER A 309 33.21 26.86 -5.62
CA SER A 309 33.82 26.99 -6.94
C SER A 309 34.20 28.43 -7.27
N ILE A 310 33.38 29.43 -6.93
CA ILE A 310 33.73 30.86 -7.12
C ILE A 310 35.02 31.18 -6.34
N THR A 311 35.13 30.67 -5.11
CA THR A 311 36.33 30.85 -4.29
C THR A 311 37.55 30.18 -4.92
N THR A 312 37.40 28.95 -5.41
CA THR A 312 38.48 28.19 -6.05
C THR A 312 38.92 28.80 -7.37
N CYS A 313 37.99 29.37 -8.13
CA CYS A 313 38.22 30.03 -9.41
C CYS A 313 38.57 31.52 -9.25
N GLU A 314 38.67 32.04 -8.02
CA GLU A 314 38.93 33.46 -7.73
C GLU A 314 37.98 34.43 -8.49
N GLY A 315 36.74 33.99 -8.72
CA GLY A 315 35.73 34.75 -9.46
C GLY A 315 35.81 34.65 -10.99
N ASP A 316 36.68 33.80 -11.56
CA ASP A 316 36.70 33.52 -12.99
C ASP A 316 35.45 32.74 -13.43
N MET A 317 34.66 33.34 -14.33
CA MET A 317 33.34 32.84 -14.72
C MET A 317 33.43 31.59 -15.63
N GLU A 318 34.44 31.51 -16.48
CA GLU A 318 34.65 30.35 -17.37
C GLU A 318 35.11 29.13 -16.55
N CYS A 319 36.05 29.32 -15.63
CA CYS A 319 36.46 28.31 -14.65
C CYS A 319 35.26 27.82 -13.84
N LEU A 320 34.41 28.73 -13.37
CA LEU A 320 33.24 28.36 -12.57
C LEU A 320 32.26 27.51 -13.36
N ALA A 321 31.89 27.94 -14.57
CA ALA A 321 31.01 27.15 -15.42
C ALA A 321 31.64 25.80 -15.77
N GLY A 322 32.96 25.76 -16.00
CA GLY A 322 33.71 24.53 -16.26
C GLY A 322 33.82 23.59 -15.06
N TRP A 323 33.73 24.10 -13.82
CA TRP A 323 33.82 23.30 -12.60
C TRP A 323 32.75 22.20 -12.55
N PHE A 324 31.56 22.47 -13.08
CA PHE A 324 30.43 21.53 -13.11
C PHE A 324 30.47 20.54 -14.28
N TRP A 325 31.40 20.69 -15.23
CA TRP A 325 31.46 19.83 -16.41
C TRP A 325 31.74 18.38 -16.03
N ASN A 326 30.79 17.49 -16.35
CA ASN A 326 30.88 16.04 -16.11
C ASN A 326 31.32 15.66 -14.67
N ARG A 327 30.93 16.48 -13.68
CA ARG A 327 31.43 16.35 -12.31
C ARG A 327 30.52 15.47 -11.46
N LYS A 328 31.14 14.65 -10.61
CA LYS A 328 30.48 13.87 -9.55
C LYS A 328 30.90 14.35 -8.17
N TYR A 329 29.93 14.49 -7.25
CA TYR A 329 30.22 14.68 -5.84
C TYR A 329 29.05 14.21 -4.97
N THR A 330 29.26 14.20 -3.64
CA THR A 330 28.23 13.87 -2.66
C THR A 330 27.88 15.11 -1.86
N GLY A 331 26.58 15.37 -1.71
CA GLY A 331 26.00 16.52 -1.02
C GLY A 331 24.76 16.14 -0.20
N ALA A 332 23.88 17.12 0.01
CA ALA A 332 22.59 16.93 0.68
C ALA A 332 21.62 16.07 -0.15
N LEU A 333 21.67 16.15 -1.49
CA LEU A 333 20.94 15.28 -2.44
C LEU A 333 21.61 13.90 -2.63
N GLY A 334 22.43 13.46 -1.68
CA GLY A 334 23.21 12.24 -1.84
C GLY A 334 24.27 12.40 -2.94
N THR A 335 24.32 11.46 -3.89
CA THR A 335 25.31 11.50 -4.98
C THR A 335 24.77 12.24 -6.18
N ILE A 336 25.37 13.39 -6.51
CA ILE A 336 25.03 14.21 -7.66
C ILE A 336 26.04 13.97 -8.78
N GLN A 337 25.53 13.75 -9.99
CA GLN A 337 26.32 13.64 -11.21
C GLN A 337 25.83 14.69 -12.22
N PHE A 338 26.71 15.63 -12.57
CA PHE A 338 26.51 16.54 -13.69
C PHE A 338 26.98 15.88 -14.99
N ASN A 339 26.25 16.08 -16.09
CA ASN A 339 26.69 15.65 -17.43
C ASN A 339 27.54 16.74 -18.12
N GLU A 340 27.86 16.53 -19.41
CA GLU A 340 28.60 17.51 -20.23
C GLU A 340 27.82 18.81 -20.48
N LYS A 341 26.48 18.78 -20.36
CA LYS A 341 25.63 19.98 -20.41
C LYS A 341 25.50 20.68 -19.05
N ARG A 342 26.09 20.11 -17.99
CA ARG A 342 25.93 20.53 -16.59
C ARG A 342 24.48 20.43 -16.11
N GLU A 343 23.80 19.39 -16.54
CA GLU A 343 22.53 18.96 -15.97
C GLU A 343 22.82 17.92 -14.89
N ALA A 344 22.32 18.17 -13.69
CA ALA A 344 22.43 17.26 -12.57
C ALA A 344 21.52 16.05 -12.76
N SER A 345 21.99 14.93 -12.22
CA SER A 345 21.23 13.71 -12.02
C SER A 345 21.53 13.19 -10.63
N TYR A 346 20.49 12.72 -9.94
CA TYR A 346 20.55 12.12 -8.62
C TYR A 346 19.41 11.12 -8.47
N HIS A 347 19.47 10.30 -7.44
CA HIS A 347 18.47 9.27 -7.19
C HIS A 347 17.13 9.90 -6.78
N PHE A 348 16.02 9.32 -7.25
CA PHE A 348 14.68 9.57 -6.73
C PHE A 348 14.18 8.31 -6.03
N GLU A 349 13.37 8.50 -5.00
CA GLU A 349 12.73 7.44 -4.25
C GLU A 349 11.22 7.63 -4.17
N ILE A 350 10.50 6.54 -3.99
CA ILE A 350 9.06 6.55 -3.69
C ILE A 350 8.89 6.23 -2.21
N ARG A 351 8.25 7.16 -1.49
CA ARG A 351 7.86 7.02 -0.08
C ARG A 351 6.36 6.76 0.00
N GLN A 352 5.89 6.22 1.11
CA GLN A 352 4.46 6.06 1.42
C GLN A 352 4.19 6.78 2.74
N ILE A 353 3.15 7.59 2.78
CA ILE A 353 2.69 8.19 4.02
C ILE A 353 2.00 7.12 4.86
N ARG A 354 2.55 6.87 6.05
CA ARG A 354 2.00 5.98 7.08
C ARG A 354 1.96 6.71 8.42
N ARG A 355 0.82 6.66 9.10
CA ARG A 355 0.59 7.33 10.39
C ARG A 355 0.94 8.82 10.38
N GLY A 356 0.70 9.48 9.25
CA GLY A 356 1.01 10.90 9.06
C GLY A 356 2.49 11.24 8.84
N GLU A 357 3.35 10.25 8.60
CA GLU A 357 4.76 10.45 8.24
C GLU A 357 5.11 9.71 6.95
N ALA A 358 5.96 10.30 6.11
CA ALA A 358 6.42 9.65 4.88
C ALA A 358 7.58 8.67 5.18
N GLU A 359 7.36 7.38 4.96
CA GLU A 359 8.35 6.32 5.12
C GLU A 359 8.82 5.80 3.75
N THR A 360 10.12 5.50 3.59
CA THR A 360 10.64 4.91 2.36
C THR A 360 10.04 3.53 2.13
N VAL A 361 9.47 3.30 0.94
CA VAL A 361 8.94 1.98 0.57
C VAL A 361 10.08 1.14 0.01
N GLY A 362 10.43 0.06 0.71
CA GLY A 362 11.38 -0.92 0.21
C GLY A 362 10.76 -1.70 -0.95
N ILE A 363 11.31 -1.54 -2.16
CA ILE A 363 10.91 -2.14 -3.44
C ILE A 363 9.71 -1.43 -4.09
N ILE A 364 9.93 -1.03 -5.35
CA ILE A 364 9.00 -0.34 -6.26
C ILE A 364 7.92 -1.32 -6.73
N THR A 365 7.13 -1.88 -5.81
CA THR A 365 5.97 -2.69 -6.15
C THR A 365 4.72 -1.90 -5.82
N ALA A 366 4.06 -1.45 -6.89
CA ALA A 366 2.68 -0.98 -6.90
C ALA A 366 1.79 -1.85 -5.98
N PRO A 367 0.99 -1.26 -5.08
CA PRO A 367 -0.06 -2.02 -4.40
C PRO A 367 -0.99 -2.69 -5.41
N ARG A 368 -1.29 -3.96 -5.16
CA ARG A 368 -2.13 -4.78 -6.04
C ARG A 368 -3.60 -4.37 -5.89
N THR A 369 -4.28 -4.18 -7.02
CA THR A 369 -5.72 -3.87 -7.06
C THR A 369 -6.60 -5.10 -6.81
N ILE A 370 -6.03 -6.30 -6.97
CA ILE A 370 -6.70 -7.57 -6.68
C ILE A 370 -5.74 -8.47 -5.89
N VAL A 371 -6.24 -9.03 -4.80
CA VAL A 371 -5.60 -10.07 -4.00
C VAL A 371 -6.46 -11.33 -3.99
N TYR A 372 -5.85 -12.48 -3.73
CA TYR A 372 -6.51 -13.77 -3.90
C TYR A 372 -6.48 -14.62 -2.63
N ILE A 373 -7.52 -15.43 -2.44
CA ILE A 373 -7.54 -16.55 -1.50
C ILE A 373 -7.39 -17.84 -2.30
N HIS A 374 -6.54 -18.73 -1.83
CA HIS A 374 -6.47 -20.09 -2.35
C HIS A 374 -7.54 -20.94 -1.66
N VAL A 375 -8.47 -21.49 -2.43
CA VAL A 375 -9.58 -22.31 -1.94
C VAL A 375 -9.28 -23.77 -2.28
N ILE A 376 -9.09 -24.59 -1.25
CA ILE A 376 -8.81 -26.02 -1.37
C ILE A 376 -10.08 -26.75 -0.95
N THR A 377 -10.77 -27.37 -1.91
CA THR A 377 -12.07 -28.02 -1.65
C THR A 377 -11.91 -29.50 -1.27
N GLY A 378 -10.73 -30.07 -1.53
CA GLY A 378 -10.43 -31.49 -1.29
C GLY A 378 -11.39 -32.46 -2.00
N SER A 379 -12.15 -31.99 -2.99
CA SER A 379 -13.14 -32.74 -3.76
C SER A 379 -13.17 -32.25 -5.19
N THR A 380 -13.39 -33.15 -6.13
CA THR A 380 -13.66 -32.79 -7.54
C THR A 380 -15.15 -32.82 -7.87
N ASP A 381 -16.00 -33.05 -6.86
CA ASP A 381 -17.43 -33.19 -7.08
C ASP A 381 -18.12 -31.83 -7.25
N ASP A 382 -18.73 -31.63 -8.42
CA ASP A 382 -19.44 -30.39 -8.78
C ASP A 382 -20.47 -29.97 -7.71
N TRP A 383 -21.19 -30.93 -7.12
CA TRP A 383 -22.23 -30.63 -6.13
C TRP A 383 -21.67 -29.91 -4.89
N PHE A 384 -20.45 -30.22 -4.47
CA PHE A 384 -19.84 -29.63 -3.29
C PHE A 384 -19.18 -28.30 -3.64
N VAL A 385 -18.41 -28.27 -4.74
CA VAL A 385 -17.75 -27.07 -5.23
C VAL A 385 -18.76 -25.96 -5.51
N ASP A 386 -19.93 -26.28 -6.06
CA ASP A 386 -21.00 -25.32 -6.31
C ASP A 386 -21.58 -24.73 -5.01
N GLU A 387 -21.68 -25.50 -3.92
CA GLU A 387 -22.11 -24.97 -2.62
C GLU A 387 -21.06 -24.06 -1.99
N VAL A 388 -19.78 -24.42 -2.11
CA VAL A 388 -18.66 -23.58 -1.66
C VAL A 388 -18.66 -22.24 -2.41
N LYS A 389 -18.78 -22.27 -3.74
CA LYS A 389 -18.82 -21.06 -4.58
C LYS A 389 -19.90 -20.08 -4.16
N LYS A 390 -21.12 -20.56 -3.84
CA LYS A 390 -22.22 -19.69 -3.38
C LYS A 390 -21.85 -18.89 -2.13
N GLY A 391 -21.17 -19.52 -1.17
CA GLY A 391 -20.67 -18.85 0.03
C GLY A 391 -19.60 -17.81 -0.28
N ILE A 392 -18.64 -18.18 -1.14
CA ILE A 392 -17.51 -17.32 -1.52
C ILE A 392 -17.99 -16.11 -2.33
N GLU A 393 -18.89 -16.29 -3.30
CA GLU A 393 -19.44 -15.21 -4.13
C GLU A 393 -20.22 -14.18 -3.29
N ALA A 394 -20.98 -14.65 -2.30
CA ALA A 394 -21.66 -13.78 -1.35
C ALA A 394 -20.65 -12.98 -0.51
N ALA A 395 -19.55 -13.61 -0.05
CA ALA A 395 -18.49 -12.93 0.70
C ALA A 395 -17.74 -11.91 -0.17
N PHE A 396 -17.48 -12.21 -1.44
CA PHE A 396 -16.90 -11.27 -2.39
C PHE A 396 -17.80 -10.08 -2.64
N THR A 397 -19.11 -10.28 -2.71
CA THR A 397 -20.05 -9.17 -2.85
C THR A 397 -20.05 -8.28 -1.62
N VAL A 398 -19.94 -8.86 -0.43
CA VAL A 398 -19.78 -8.09 0.81
C VAL A 398 -18.50 -7.26 0.78
N ILE A 399 -17.36 -7.84 0.38
CA ILE A 399 -16.05 -7.17 0.47
C ILE A 399 -15.81 -6.20 -0.70
N ASN A 400 -16.16 -6.59 -1.93
CA ASN A 400 -15.74 -5.90 -3.16
C ASN A 400 -16.74 -4.85 -3.66
N GLU A 401 -17.91 -4.77 -3.01
CA GLU A 401 -18.99 -3.85 -3.36
C GLU A 401 -19.51 -3.17 -2.10
N GLN A 402 -19.87 -1.89 -2.22
CA GLN A 402 -20.51 -1.19 -1.13
C GLN A 402 -21.90 -1.80 -0.83
N THR A 403 -22.02 -2.50 0.29
CA THR A 403 -23.28 -3.09 0.73
C THR A 403 -23.85 -2.35 1.96
N GLY A 404 -25.15 -2.51 2.20
CA GLY A 404 -25.79 -2.05 3.45
C GLY A 404 -25.74 -3.07 4.58
N ILE A 405 -24.86 -4.07 4.51
CA ILE A 405 -24.78 -5.16 5.49
C ILE A 405 -23.84 -4.70 6.62
N GLU A 406 -24.31 -4.72 7.86
CA GLU A 406 -23.54 -4.27 9.04
C GLU A 406 -22.56 -5.36 9.52
N ILE A 407 -21.54 -5.66 8.72
CA ILE A 407 -20.40 -6.53 9.07
C ILE A 407 -19.08 -5.85 8.64
N PRO A 408 -17.92 -6.20 9.20
CA PRO A 408 -16.65 -5.57 8.85
C PRO A 408 -16.35 -5.72 7.35
N LEU A 409 -15.68 -4.74 6.77
CA LEU A 409 -15.35 -4.63 5.34
C LEU A 409 -16.55 -4.44 4.39
N ALA A 410 -17.79 -4.62 4.86
CA ALA A 410 -18.99 -4.54 4.03
C ALA A 410 -19.37 -3.12 3.58
N ILE A 411 -18.85 -2.12 4.30
CA ILE A 411 -19.12 -0.69 4.09
C ILE A 411 -18.11 -0.08 3.09
N ASP A 412 -16.94 -0.71 2.98
CA ASP A 412 -15.83 -0.29 2.14
C ASP A 412 -15.87 -1.00 0.77
N ASN A 413 -15.07 -0.57 -0.20
CA ASN A 413 -15.01 -1.19 -1.54
C ASN A 413 -13.75 -2.04 -1.73
N GLY A 414 -13.44 -2.92 -0.77
CA GLY A 414 -12.29 -3.81 -0.80
C GLY A 414 -11.69 -4.00 0.60
N ILE A 415 -10.39 -4.28 0.66
CA ILE A 415 -9.62 -4.35 1.92
C ILE A 415 -8.91 -3.01 2.17
N PRO A 416 -9.37 -2.18 3.14
CA PRO A 416 -8.83 -0.83 3.34
C PRO A 416 -7.32 -0.76 3.56
N SER A 417 -6.77 -1.67 4.38
CA SER A 417 -5.33 -1.71 4.64
C SER A 417 -4.48 -2.06 3.41
N LEU A 418 -5.13 -2.55 2.35
CA LEU A 418 -4.52 -2.87 1.07
C LEU A 418 -5.03 -1.95 -0.05
N PHE A 419 -5.35 -0.69 0.27
CA PHE A 419 -5.81 0.31 -0.71
C PHE A 419 -7.09 -0.11 -1.42
N ASP A 420 -8.01 -0.67 -0.64
CA ASP A 420 -9.27 -1.24 -1.12
C ASP A 420 -9.07 -2.31 -2.22
N ALA A 421 -7.99 -3.09 -2.10
CA ALA A 421 -7.77 -4.23 -2.99
C ALA A 421 -8.99 -5.14 -2.99
N ARG A 422 -9.44 -5.50 -4.20
CA ARG A 422 -10.56 -6.43 -4.38
C ARG A 422 -10.09 -7.86 -4.14
N LEU A 423 -11.00 -8.71 -3.69
CA LEU A 423 -10.74 -10.10 -3.38
C LEU A 423 -11.17 -11.01 -4.53
N GLY A 424 -10.30 -11.95 -4.90
CA GLY A 424 -10.59 -13.06 -5.80
C GLY A 424 -10.33 -14.42 -5.16
N ALA A 425 -10.73 -15.50 -5.82
CA ALA A 425 -10.44 -16.87 -5.40
C ALA A 425 -9.72 -17.64 -6.51
N ILE A 426 -8.80 -18.49 -6.10
CA ILE A 426 -8.19 -19.53 -6.94
C ILE A 426 -8.60 -20.86 -6.34
N TYR A 427 -9.20 -21.74 -7.14
CA TYR A 427 -9.71 -23.03 -6.66
C TYR A 427 -8.74 -24.16 -7.01
N ASP A 428 -8.43 -25.01 -6.02
CA ASP A 428 -7.66 -26.25 -6.13
C ASP A 428 -6.39 -26.12 -6.97
N LEU A 429 -6.42 -26.62 -8.21
CA LEU A 429 -5.30 -26.65 -9.18
C LEU A 429 -5.42 -25.59 -10.29
N GLY A 430 -6.23 -24.55 -10.09
CA GLY A 430 -6.31 -23.45 -11.05
C GLY A 430 -4.93 -22.86 -11.31
N ASP A 431 -4.59 -22.62 -12.58
CA ASP A 431 -3.36 -21.93 -12.96
C ASP A 431 -3.31 -20.59 -12.20
N VAL A 432 -2.36 -20.44 -11.29
CA VAL A 432 -2.11 -19.19 -10.58
C VAL A 432 -1.42 -18.26 -11.57
N PRO A 433 -2.02 -17.14 -12.00
CA PRO A 433 -1.35 -16.21 -12.88
C PRO A 433 -0.04 -15.73 -12.24
N GLU A 434 1.02 -15.59 -13.05
CA GLU A 434 2.30 -15.10 -12.57
C GLU A 434 2.12 -13.69 -11.96
N GLY A 435 2.65 -13.47 -10.74
CA GLY A 435 2.48 -12.20 -10.01
C GLY A 435 1.22 -12.09 -9.13
N THR A 436 0.39 -13.15 -9.04
CA THR A 436 -0.77 -13.20 -8.14
C THR A 436 -0.34 -13.09 -6.67
N GLN A 437 -0.94 -12.14 -5.96
CA GLN A 437 -0.77 -12.01 -4.50
C GLN A 437 -1.83 -12.84 -3.77
N ILE A 438 -1.40 -13.92 -3.12
CA ILE A 438 -2.25 -14.73 -2.24
C ILE A 438 -2.15 -14.18 -0.81
N ILE A 439 -3.29 -13.90 -0.18
CA ILE A 439 -3.37 -13.39 1.20
C ILE A 439 -3.87 -14.44 2.21
N GLY A 440 -4.30 -15.61 1.74
CA GLY A 440 -4.69 -16.70 2.62
C GLY A 440 -5.13 -17.96 1.89
N THR A 441 -5.32 -19.01 2.68
CA THR A 441 -5.81 -20.30 2.22
C THR A 441 -7.08 -20.65 3.00
N LEU A 442 -8.14 -21.05 2.29
CA LEU A 442 -9.36 -21.64 2.83
C LEU A 442 -9.40 -23.10 2.41
N THR A 443 -9.22 -24.02 3.35
CA THR A 443 -9.43 -25.44 3.13
C THR A 443 -10.83 -25.80 3.60
N ILE A 444 -11.64 -26.44 2.77
CA ILE A 444 -13.03 -26.82 3.07
C ILE A 444 -13.37 -28.14 2.39
N THR A 445 -13.75 -29.18 3.14
CA THR A 445 -13.93 -30.55 2.60
C THR A 445 -15.32 -31.13 2.88
N PRO A 446 -15.79 -32.11 2.08
CA PRO A 446 -17.12 -32.71 2.23
C PRO A 446 -17.37 -33.46 3.53
N ASP A 447 -16.32 -33.78 4.28
CA ASP A 447 -16.37 -34.41 5.62
C ASP A 447 -16.68 -33.39 6.73
N GLY A 448 -16.99 -32.14 6.39
CA GLY A 448 -17.30 -31.08 7.34
C GLY A 448 -16.09 -30.30 7.86
N LYS A 449 -14.85 -30.67 7.51
CA LYS A 449 -13.68 -29.90 7.95
C LYS A 449 -13.57 -28.59 7.19
N THR A 450 -13.16 -27.56 7.92
CA THR A 450 -12.81 -26.26 7.34
C THR A 450 -11.72 -25.61 8.15
N SER A 451 -10.69 -25.08 7.49
CA SER A 451 -9.62 -24.34 8.12
C SER A 451 -9.21 -23.14 7.28
N ILE A 452 -8.65 -22.14 7.95
CA ILE A 452 -8.13 -20.92 7.33
C ILE A 452 -6.71 -20.59 7.80
N SER A 453 -5.92 -19.98 6.92
CA SER A 453 -4.61 -19.41 7.25
C SER A 453 -4.23 -18.24 6.33
N GLY A 454 -3.16 -17.52 6.66
CA GLY A 454 -2.50 -16.50 5.84
C GLY A 454 -1.63 -17.08 4.72
N GLY A 455 -1.80 -18.37 4.37
CA GLY A 455 -1.04 -19.06 3.33
C GLY A 455 0.15 -19.88 3.84
N ASP A 456 0.25 -20.08 5.15
CA ASP A 456 1.09 -21.09 5.79
C ASP A 456 0.19 -22.25 6.28
N THR A 457 0.52 -23.48 5.92
CA THR A 457 -0.24 -24.67 6.33
C THR A 457 0.04 -25.07 7.78
N ASP A 458 1.13 -24.57 8.38
CA ASP A 458 1.53 -24.93 9.74
C ASP A 458 0.76 -24.17 10.83
N ARG A 459 -0.06 -23.17 10.46
CA ARG A 459 -0.78 -22.26 11.38
C ARG A 459 -2.27 -22.15 11.09
N GLU A 460 -2.86 -23.22 10.57
CA GLU A 460 -4.28 -23.27 10.26
C GLU A 460 -5.16 -23.11 11.51
N ARG A 461 -6.22 -22.29 11.39
CA ARG A 461 -7.32 -22.21 12.35
C ARG A 461 -8.48 -23.05 11.86
N SER A 462 -8.87 -24.07 12.61
CA SER A 462 -10.10 -24.82 12.33
C SER A 462 -11.34 -23.95 12.62
N ILE A 463 -12.25 -23.90 11.65
CA ILE A 463 -13.55 -23.24 11.76
C ILE A 463 -14.70 -24.14 11.28
N GLY A 464 -14.41 -25.40 10.94
CA GLY A 464 -15.40 -26.37 10.46
C GLY A 464 -15.99 -27.22 11.58
N VAL A 465 -16.70 -28.28 11.19
CA VAL A 465 -17.27 -29.28 12.09
C VAL A 465 -16.16 -29.99 12.85
N ASP A 466 -16.27 -30.00 14.18
CA ASP A 466 -15.52 -30.90 15.04
C ASP A 466 -16.21 -32.27 15.04
N ASN A 467 -15.76 -33.13 14.12
CA ASN A 467 -16.32 -34.47 13.94
C ASN A 467 -16.18 -35.34 15.21
N GLU A 468 -15.13 -35.15 16.01
CA GLU A 468 -14.97 -35.90 17.26
C GLU A 468 -15.99 -35.45 18.30
N ALA A 469 -16.21 -34.13 18.42
CA ALA A 469 -17.26 -33.60 19.29
C ALA A 469 -18.65 -34.05 18.85
N TYR A 470 -18.96 -33.98 17.56
CA TYR A 470 -20.25 -34.44 17.04
C TYR A 470 -20.50 -35.93 17.32
N ILE A 471 -19.53 -36.80 16.99
CA ILE A 471 -19.68 -38.25 17.22
C ILE A 471 -19.89 -38.54 18.70
N ARG A 472 -19.18 -37.85 19.59
CA ARG A 472 -19.41 -37.95 21.04
C ARG A 472 -20.84 -37.53 21.41
N TYR A 473 -21.33 -36.40 20.89
CA TYR A 473 -22.72 -35.96 21.12
C TYR A 473 -23.75 -36.98 20.62
N CYS A 474 -23.49 -37.68 19.52
CA CYS A 474 -24.36 -38.77 19.07
C CYS A 474 -24.48 -39.87 20.13
N PHE A 475 -23.36 -40.30 20.74
CA PHE A 475 -23.39 -41.32 21.79
C PHE A 475 -23.99 -40.81 23.10
N ASP A 476 -23.70 -39.57 23.49
CA ASP A 476 -24.34 -38.93 24.64
C ASP A 476 -25.86 -38.88 24.45
N TYR A 477 -26.33 -38.54 23.24
CA TYR A 477 -27.74 -38.54 22.90
C TYR A 477 -28.35 -39.94 22.96
N ILE A 478 -27.69 -40.97 22.45
CA ILE A 478 -28.15 -42.36 22.59
C ILE A 478 -28.26 -42.74 24.07
N ASP A 479 -27.24 -42.41 24.89
CA ASP A 479 -27.21 -42.70 26.33
C ASP A 479 -28.36 -42.01 27.07
N GLU A 480 -28.67 -40.75 26.73
CA GLU A 480 -29.79 -40.00 27.30
C GLU A 480 -31.15 -40.62 26.94
N GLN A 481 -31.34 -41.01 25.67
CA GLN A 481 -32.58 -41.62 25.19
C GLN A 481 -32.79 -43.04 25.72
N LEU A 482 -31.72 -43.77 26.03
CA LEU A 482 -31.74 -45.17 26.49
C LEU A 482 -31.53 -45.33 28.02
N ASN A 483 -31.66 -44.26 28.80
CA ASN A 483 -31.48 -44.28 30.25
C ASN A 483 -32.25 -45.43 30.95
N GLY A 484 -31.52 -46.39 31.52
CA GLY A 484 -32.05 -47.49 32.33
C GLY A 484 -31.92 -48.92 31.77
N VAL A 485 -31.27 -49.12 30.63
CA VAL A 485 -31.02 -50.47 30.06
C VAL A 485 -29.67 -51.02 30.57
N GLU A 486 -29.68 -52.18 31.25
CA GLU A 486 -28.45 -52.81 31.78
C GLU A 486 -27.44 -53.23 30.69
N ASN A 487 -27.88 -53.38 29.44
CA ASN A 487 -27.05 -53.67 28.26
C ASN A 487 -27.30 -52.62 27.19
N LYS A 488 -26.24 -51.89 26.80
CA LYS A 488 -26.31 -50.90 25.71
C LYS A 488 -26.69 -51.59 24.39
N THR A 489 -27.67 -51.01 23.68
CA THR A 489 -28.07 -51.49 22.35
C THR A 489 -26.89 -51.37 21.38
N PRO A 490 -26.55 -52.40 20.57
CA PRO A 490 -25.49 -52.29 19.57
C PRO A 490 -25.74 -51.17 18.56
N VAL A 491 -24.72 -50.78 17.80
CA VAL A 491 -24.83 -49.81 16.70
C VAL A 491 -24.47 -50.45 15.36
N SER A 492 -25.02 -49.91 14.28
CA SER A 492 -24.73 -50.30 12.91
C SER A 492 -24.03 -49.18 12.16
N LEU A 493 -23.06 -49.54 11.31
CA LEU A 493 -22.28 -48.61 10.50
C LEU A 493 -22.51 -48.92 9.01
N LEU A 494 -22.73 -47.87 8.22
CA LEU A 494 -22.86 -47.93 6.77
C LEU A 494 -21.99 -46.84 6.12
N SER A 495 -21.08 -47.23 5.23
CA SER A 495 -20.16 -46.31 4.56
C SER A 495 -20.18 -46.48 3.04
N GLY A 496 -20.22 -45.37 2.31
CA GLY A 496 -19.89 -45.31 0.88
C GLY A 496 -18.40 -45.07 0.60
N VAL A 497 -17.59 -44.94 1.65
CA VAL A 497 -16.15 -44.60 1.57
C VAL A 497 -15.34 -45.76 2.16
N PRO A 498 -14.49 -46.42 1.36
CA PRO A 498 -13.52 -47.40 1.87
C PRO A 498 -12.55 -46.76 2.86
N ASP A 499 -12.31 -47.44 3.99
CA ASP A 499 -11.43 -46.97 5.07
C ASP A 499 -11.80 -45.56 5.59
N ASP A 500 -13.09 -45.25 5.67
CA ASP A 500 -13.60 -43.93 6.10
C ASP A 500 -13.10 -43.54 7.51
N PRO A 501 -12.32 -42.46 7.64
CA PRO A 501 -11.87 -41.98 8.94
C PRO A 501 -13.00 -41.63 9.90
N LEU A 502 -14.14 -41.13 9.41
CA LEU A 502 -15.30 -40.79 10.24
C LEU A 502 -15.89 -42.06 10.86
N ILE A 503 -16.03 -43.14 10.08
CA ILE A 503 -16.51 -44.44 10.57
C ILE A 503 -15.50 -45.05 11.56
N GLY A 504 -14.20 -44.89 11.31
CA GLY A 504 -13.15 -45.27 12.27
C GLY A 504 -13.27 -44.54 13.62
N MET A 505 -13.60 -43.24 13.59
CA MET A 505 -13.88 -42.46 14.81
C MET A 505 -15.15 -42.92 15.52
N VAL A 506 -16.22 -43.23 14.78
CA VAL A 506 -17.45 -43.80 15.37
C VAL A 506 -17.14 -45.12 16.08
N ARG A 507 -16.38 -46.02 15.45
CA ARG A 507 -15.99 -47.31 16.06
C ARG A 507 -15.22 -47.11 17.36
N THR A 508 -14.21 -46.25 17.34
CA THR A 508 -13.38 -45.96 18.52
C THR A 508 -14.22 -45.35 19.65
N THR A 509 -15.12 -44.42 19.30
CA THR A 509 -16.00 -43.77 20.28
C THR A 509 -17.04 -44.76 20.84
N ALA A 510 -17.63 -45.60 19.99
CA ALA A 510 -18.55 -46.67 20.39
C ALA A 510 -17.91 -47.58 21.45
N GLU A 511 -16.70 -48.08 21.17
CA GLU A 511 -15.94 -48.93 22.10
C GLU A 511 -15.68 -48.22 23.43
N SER A 512 -15.30 -46.93 23.40
CA SER A 512 -15.04 -46.14 24.61
C SER A 512 -16.30 -45.88 25.44
N HIS A 513 -17.47 -45.78 24.80
CA HIS A 513 -18.77 -45.68 25.45
C HIS A 513 -19.38 -47.05 25.80
N GLY A 514 -18.70 -48.18 25.51
CA GLY A 514 -19.18 -49.53 25.83
C GLY A 514 -20.25 -50.08 24.88
N TYR A 515 -20.38 -49.51 23.68
CA TYR A 515 -21.24 -50.02 22.61
C TYR A 515 -20.51 -51.08 21.78
N GLN A 516 -21.26 -52.08 21.30
CA GLN A 516 -20.77 -53.03 20.29
C GLN A 516 -21.21 -52.59 18.90
N VAL A 517 -20.35 -52.83 17.90
CA VAL A 517 -20.69 -52.66 16.49
C VAL A 517 -21.19 -54.01 15.97
N GLU A 518 -22.49 -54.10 15.68
CA GLU A 518 -23.12 -55.36 15.25
C GLU A 518 -22.92 -55.60 13.75
N THR A 519 -23.09 -54.54 12.95
CA THR A 519 -22.84 -54.57 11.51
C THR A 519 -21.99 -53.39 11.09
N ASP A 520 -21.00 -53.65 10.24
CA ASP A 520 -20.13 -52.64 9.63
C ASP A 520 -20.02 -52.94 8.14
N ILE A 521 -20.75 -52.17 7.34
CA ILE A 521 -20.92 -52.43 5.91
C ILE A 521 -20.37 -51.25 5.12
N THR A 522 -19.48 -51.56 4.16
CA THR A 522 -19.02 -50.60 3.16
C THR A 522 -19.57 -51.01 1.80
N TYR A 523 -20.18 -50.06 1.07
CA TYR A 523 -20.66 -50.25 -0.30
C TYR A 523 -19.81 -49.44 -1.29
N GLU A 524 -19.64 -49.93 -2.51
CA GLU A 524 -18.82 -49.26 -3.52
C GLU A 524 -19.65 -48.53 -4.58
N ASP A 525 -20.83 -49.07 -4.92
CA ASP A 525 -21.74 -48.53 -5.94
C ASP A 525 -23.14 -48.29 -5.36
N ILE A 526 -23.83 -47.24 -5.84
CA ILE A 526 -25.21 -46.90 -5.44
C ILE A 526 -26.18 -48.08 -5.60
N LYS A 527 -25.94 -48.99 -6.56
CA LYS A 527 -26.76 -50.20 -6.79
C LYS A 527 -26.64 -51.23 -5.68
N GLU A 528 -25.57 -51.18 -4.89
CA GLU A 528 -25.31 -52.12 -3.79
C GLU A 528 -26.00 -51.69 -2.48
N ILE A 529 -26.47 -50.44 -2.41
CA ILE A 529 -27.09 -49.87 -1.21
C ILE A 529 -28.28 -50.72 -0.73
N GLY A 530 -29.13 -51.20 -1.65
CA GLY A 530 -30.27 -52.06 -1.28
C GLY A 530 -29.82 -53.34 -0.57
N SER A 531 -28.82 -54.02 -1.13
CA SER A 531 -28.23 -55.23 -0.53
C SER A 531 -27.56 -54.94 0.82
N ALA A 532 -26.88 -53.79 0.96
CA ALA A 532 -26.27 -53.38 2.22
C ALA A 532 -27.33 -53.16 3.32
N ILE A 533 -28.44 -52.50 2.97
CA ILE A 533 -29.58 -52.31 3.86
C ILE A 533 -30.20 -53.65 4.26
N ASP A 534 -30.38 -54.61 3.34
CA ASP A 534 -30.92 -55.93 3.66
C ASP A 534 -30.05 -56.70 4.66
N VAL A 535 -28.72 -56.59 4.54
CA VAL A 535 -27.77 -57.19 5.48
C VAL A 535 -27.91 -56.56 6.87
N ILE A 536 -27.96 -55.23 6.95
CA ILE A 536 -28.13 -54.50 8.22
C ILE A 536 -29.47 -54.86 8.87
N MET A 537 -30.56 -54.85 8.10
CA MET A 537 -31.89 -55.17 8.59
C MET A 537 -31.98 -56.61 9.12
N THR A 538 -31.29 -57.57 8.49
CA THR A 538 -31.27 -58.97 8.93
C THR A 538 -30.46 -59.16 10.22
N GLY A 539 -29.35 -58.42 10.37
CA GLY A 539 -28.47 -58.53 11.54
C GLY A 539 -28.92 -57.69 12.75
N SER A 540 -29.48 -56.49 12.52
CA SER A 540 -29.55 -55.42 13.53
C SER A 540 -30.72 -54.44 13.31
N PRO A 541 -31.98 -54.90 13.14
CA PRO A 541 -33.09 -54.08 12.64
C PRO A 541 -33.46 -52.87 13.51
N ASP A 542 -33.15 -52.90 14.81
CA ASP A 542 -33.60 -51.89 15.79
C ASP A 542 -32.43 -51.11 16.43
N THR A 543 -31.29 -51.03 15.74
CA THR A 543 -30.08 -50.35 16.25
C THR A 543 -29.93 -48.93 15.72
N PRO A 544 -29.24 -48.01 16.44
CA PRO A 544 -28.81 -46.75 15.87
C PRO A 544 -27.86 -46.98 14.69
N LEU A 545 -28.11 -46.26 13.60
CA LEU A 545 -27.36 -46.38 12.35
C LEU A 545 -26.52 -45.12 12.13
N PHE A 546 -25.20 -45.29 12.00
CA PHE A 546 -24.30 -44.25 11.54
C PHE A 546 -24.02 -44.41 10.05
N VAL A 547 -24.19 -43.32 9.30
CA VAL A 547 -24.10 -43.35 7.83
C VAL A 547 -23.16 -42.28 7.31
N SER A 548 -22.16 -42.70 6.54
CA SER A 548 -21.28 -41.82 5.76
C SER A 548 -21.47 -42.08 4.26
N VAL A 549 -21.54 -41.01 3.47
CA VAL A 549 -21.85 -41.08 2.03
C VAL A 549 -20.98 -40.11 1.24
N ARG A 550 -20.75 -40.43 -0.04
CA ARG A 550 -19.93 -39.58 -0.92
C ARG A 550 -20.72 -38.44 -1.56
N SER A 551 -22.01 -38.65 -1.79
CA SER A 551 -22.82 -37.68 -2.52
C SER A 551 -24.25 -37.56 -2.01
N PRO A 552 -24.90 -36.42 -2.28
CA PRO A 552 -26.33 -36.24 -2.03
C PRO A 552 -27.24 -37.24 -2.78
N GLY A 553 -26.74 -37.89 -3.83
CA GLY A 553 -27.47 -38.94 -4.55
C GLY A 553 -27.51 -40.24 -3.75
N GLU A 554 -26.37 -40.65 -3.19
CA GLU A 554 -26.27 -41.81 -2.29
C GLU A 554 -27.08 -41.61 -1.02
N ALA A 555 -27.01 -40.43 -0.40
CA ALA A 555 -27.82 -40.06 0.76
C ALA A 555 -29.33 -40.33 0.52
N GLY A 556 -29.82 -39.91 -0.64
CA GLY A 556 -31.22 -40.14 -1.02
C GLY A 556 -31.53 -41.62 -1.30
N ALA A 557 -30.60 -42.35 -1.92
CA ALA A 557 -30.76 -43.77 -2.20
C ALA A 557 -30.84 -44.60 -0.92
N ILE A 558 -30.02 -44.30 0.09
CA ILE A 558 -30.05 -44.99 1.39
C ILE A 558 -31.42 -44.89 2.04
N LEU A 559 -32.00 -43.69 2.12
CA LEU A 559 -33.32 -43.50 2.72
C LEU A 559 -34.43 -44.16 1.92
N LEU A 560 -34.35 -44.11 0.59
CA LEU A 560 -35.32 -44.77 -0.28
C LEU A 560 -35.26 -46.30 -0.11
N SER A 561 -34.06 -46.89 -0.15
CA SER A 561 -33.85 -48.32 0.02
C SER A 561 -34.27 -48.81 1.41
N ALA A 562 -33.93 -48.07 2.47
CA ALA A 562 -34.40 -48.38 3.82
C ALA A 562 -35.93 -48.43 3.87
N ARG A 563 -36.60 -47.43 3.28
CA ARG A 563 -38.06 -47.39 3.24
C ARG A 563 -38.69 -48.51 2.41
N GLU A 564 -38.13 -48.80 1.23
CA GLU A 564 -38.61 -49.87 0.35
C GLU A 564 -38.47 -51.26 1.00
N ALA A 565 -37.40 -51.47 1.76
CA ALA A 565 -37.16 -52.68 2.55
C ALA A 565 -38.02 -52.75 3.83
N GLY A 566 -38.68 -51.65 4.21
CA GLY A 566 -39.39 -51.55 5.49
C GLY A 566 -38.46 -51.47 6.71
N TYR A 567 -37.20 -51.10 6.50
CA TYR A 567 -36.21 -50.89 7.55
C TYR A 567 -36.41 -49.54 8.23
N SER A 568 -36.54 -49.56 9.55
CA SER A 568 -36.80 -48.37 10.38
C SER A 568 -35.84 -48.37 11.58
N PRO A 569 -34.56 -48.00 11.40
CA PRO A 569 -33.59 -47.94 12.49
C PRO A 569 -34.06 -47.03 13.62
N ALA A 570 -33.56 -47.27 14.83
CA ALA A 570 -33.95 -46.49 16.01
C ALA A 570 -33.65 -44.99 15.85
N ILE A 571 -32.45 -44.68 15.35
CA ILE A 571 -31.96 -43.33 15.04
C ILE A 571 -31.01 -43.45 13.84
N ILE A 572 -30.97 -42.43 12.98
CA ILE A 572 -29.96 -42.31 11.92
C ILE A 572 -29.08 -41.10 12.21
N PHE A 573 -27.79 -41.33 12.45
CA PHE A 573 -26.76 -40.31 12.53
C PHE A 573 -26.01 -40.25 11.22
N THR A 574 -25.95 -39.06 10.64
CA THR A 574 -25.31 -38.83 9.37
C THR A 574 -23.94 -38.18 9.56
N LEU A 575 -23.00 -38.53 8.69
CA LEU A 575 -21.62 -38.04 8.67
C LEU A 575 -21.37 -37.35 7.32
N GLY A 576 -20.66 -36.22 7.33
CA GLY A 576 -20.37 -35.41 6.15
C GLY A 576 -21.53 -34.53 5.66
N ASP A 577 -21.26 -33.77 4.60
CA ASP A 577 -22.10 -32.63 4.20
C ASP A 577 -23.22 -32.96 3.21
N ALA A 578 -23.17 -34.11 2.55
CA ALA A 578 -24.11 -34.49 1.51
C ALA A 578 -25.59 -34.39 1.97
N TRP A 579 -25.84 -34.70 3.24
CA TRP A 579 -27.13 -34.69 3.91
C TRP A 579 -27.71 -33.29 4.17
N LYS A 580 -26.90 -32.24 4.04
CA LYS A 580 -27.27 -30.84 4.32
C LYS A 580 -27.51 -30.02 3.04
N THR A 581 -27.35 -30.64 1.87
CA THR A 581 -27.52 -29.97 0.59
C THR A 581 -28.98 -29.83 0.21
N GLU A 582 -29.32 -28.74 -0.49
CA GLU A 582 -30.66 -28.55 -1.07
C GLU A 582 -31.02 -29.70 -2.03
N SER A 583 -30.02 -30.25 -2.75
CA SER A 583 -30.25 -31.36 -3.67
C SER A 583 -30.73 -32.62 -2.96
N PHE A 584 -30.21 -32.92 -1.77
CA PHE A 584 -30.68 -34.02 -0.93
C PHE A 584 -32.07 -33.71 -0.37
N ILE A 585 -32.27 -32.54 0.21
CA ILE A 585 -33.55 -32.13 0.84
C ILE A 585 -34.69 -32.19 -0.19
N ARG A 586 -34.49 -31.72 -1.42
CA ARG A 586 -35.51 -31.81 -2.49
C ARG A 586 -35.86 -33.24 -2.89
N ARG A 587 -34.92 -34.18 -2.80
CA ARG A 587 -35.13 -35.59 -3.20
C ARG A 587 -35.74 -36.43 -2.10
N ALA A 588 -35.23 -36.30 -0.87
CA ALA A 588 -35.52 -37.21 0.23
C ALA A 588 -36.11 -36.53 1.46
N GLY A 589 -36.22 -35.19 1.49
CA GLY A 589 -36.66 -34.39 2.63
C GLY A 589 -37.99 -34.82 3.27
N VAL A 590 -38.91 -35.35 2.46
CA VAL A 590 -40.24 -35.80 2.91
C VAL A 590 -40.17 -37.12 3.71
N PHE A 591 -39.09 -37.89 3.56
CA PHE A 591 -38.91 -39.19 4.20
C PHE A 591 -37.63 -39.25 5.05
N SER A 592 -37.00 -38.10 5.27
CA SER A 592 -35.79 -37.98 6.09
C SER A 592 -36.07 -37.44 7.49
N ASP A 593 -37.34 -37.35 7.89
CA ASP A 593 -37.70 -36.90 9.25
C ASP A 593 -37.02 -37.77 10.31
N GLY A 594 -36.36 -37.11 11.25
CA GLY A 594 -35.69 -37.77 12.36
C GLY A 594 -34.18 -38.02 12.17
N ILE A 595 -33.62 -37.87 10.95
CA ILE A 595 -32.17 -37.98 10.78
C ILE A 595 -31.44 -36.85 11.51
N ILE A 596 -30.29 -37.18 12.09
CA ILE A 596 -29.45 -36.25 12.86
C ILE A 596 -28.14 -36.02 12.09
N ALA A 597 -27.68 -34.77 12.04
CA ALA A 597 -26.47 -34.36 11.35
C ALA A 597 -25.67 -33.35 12.21
N ALA A 598 -24.38 -33.21 11.90
CA ALA A 598 -23.53 -32.15 12.44
C ALA A 598 -23.71 -30.86 11.63
N SER A 599 -23.84 -29.72 12.29
CA SER A 599 -23.88 -28.40 11.65
C SER A 599 -23.11 -27.39 12.45
N MET A 600 -22.35 -26.53 11.78
CA MET A 600 -21.84 -25.28 12.34
C MET A 600 -22.91 -24.19 12.27
N TYR A 601 -23.79 -24.27 11.27
CA TYR A 601 -24.81 -23.27 11.02
C TYR A 601 -26.14 -23.63 11.68
N GLN A 602 -26.65 -22.73 12.51
CA GLN A 602 -28.02 -22.79 13.02
C GLN A 602 -28.92 -21.97 12.11
N ARG A 603 -29.93 -22.60 11.52
CA ARG A 603 -30.89 -21.90 10.64
C ARG A 603 -31.67 -20.84 11.41
N GLU A 604 -31.94 -21.09 12.69
CA GLU A 604 -32.61 -20.18 13.60
C GLU A 604 -31.93 -18.80 13.66
N SER A 605 -30.60 -18.76 13.49
CA SER A 605 -29.79 -17.53 13.47
C SER A 605 -30.21 -16.53 12.38
N THR A 606 -30.87 -16.98 11.31
CA THR A 606 -31.46 -16.07 10.30
C THR A 606 -32.55 -15.16 10.86
N THR A 607 -33.22 -15.59 11.92
CA THR A 607 -34.27 -14.83 12.59
C THR A 607 -33.73 -14.01 13.77
N GLU A 608 -32.62 -14.46 14.36
CA GLU A 608 -32.02 -13.86 15.57
C GLU A 608 -31.00 -12.77 15.24
N SER A 609 -30.24 -12.91 14.15
CA SER A 609 -29.22 -11.95 13.71
C SER A 609 -29.64 -11.21 12.44
N LEU A 610 -29.59 -9.87 12.48
CA LEU A 610 -29.84 -9.04 11.30
C LEU A 610 -28.76 -9.22 10.23
N ALA A 611 -27.49 -9.34 10.63
CA ALA A 611 -26.37 -9.57 9.72
C ALA A 611 -26.56 -10.88 8.94
N ILE A 612 -26.82 -11.98 9.64
CA ILE A 612 -27.03 -13.31 9.02
C ILE A 612 -28.24 -13.29 8.08
N ARG A 613 -29.33 -12.62 8.47
CA ARG A 613 -30.51 -12.46 7.61
C ARG A 613 -30.23 -11.71 6.33
N ASN A 614 -29.43 -10.65 6.41
CA ASN A 614 -29.06 -9.83 5.25
C ASN A 614 -28.15 -10.60 4.30
N VAL A 615 -27.17 -11.35 4.84
CA VAL A 615 -26.34 -12.26 4.05
C VAL A 615 -27.19 -13.37 3.42
N ASN A 616 -28.14 -13.96 4.16
CA ASN A 616 -29.05 -14.95 3.59
C ASN A 616 -29.88 -14.37 2.44
N SER A 617 -30.39 -13.15 2.61
CA SER A 617 -31.13 -12.45 1.57
C SER A 617 -30.27 -12.17 0.34
N LEU A 618 -28.99 -11.85 0.53
CA LEU A 618 -28.03 -11.70 -0.56
C LEU A 618 -27.81 -13.02 -1.29
N MET A 619 -27.55 -14.11 -0.56
CA MET A 619 -27.32 -15.43 -1.13
C MET A 619 -28.54 -15.95 -1.91
N VAL A 620 -29.75 -15.74 -1.40
CA VAL A 620 -30.99 -16.08 -2.10
C VAL A 620 -31.14 -15.28 -3.39
N ARG A 621 -30.78 -13.99 -3.39
CA ARG A 621 -30.83 -13.17 -4.62
C ARG A 621 -29.83 -13.63 -5.68
N GLN A 622 -28.66 -14.11 -5.27
CA GLN A 622 -27.57 -14.51 -6.18
C GLN A 622 -27.74 -15.94 -6.70
N SER A 623 -28.04 -16.88 -5.80
CA SER A 623 -28.04 -18.31 -6.08
C SER A 623 -29.43 -18.95 -6.13
N GLY A 624 -30.47 -18.24 -5.66
CA GLY A 624 -31.80 -18.79 -5.48
C GLY A 624 -31.96 -19.73 -4.28
N GLN A 625 -30.92 -19.88 -3.44
CA GLN A 625 -30.90 -20.79 -2.30
C GLN A 625 -30.56 -20.05 -1.01
N GLU A 626 -31.09 -20.55 0.10
CA GLU A 626 -30.74 -20.07 1.43
C GLU A 626 -29.37 -20.60 1.86
N ILE A 627 -28.80 -19.95 2.88
CA ILE A 627 -27.58 -20.41 3.54
C ILE A 627 -27.78 -21.83 4.05
N ASN A 628 -26.81 -22.69 3.75
CA ASN A 628 -26.65 -24.00 4.35
C ASN A 628 -25.28 -24.07 5.04
N ASP A 629 -24.98 -25.20 5.66
CA ASP A 629 -23.74 -25.38 6.42
C ASP A 629 -22.46 -25.17 5.58
N ILE A 630 -22.44 -25.63 4.32
CA ILE A 630 -21.28 -25.53 3.43
C ILE A 630 -21.06 -24.07 3.04
N SER A 631 -22.12 -23.40 2.56
CA SER A 631 -22.02 -22.00 2.15
C SER A 631 -21.75 -21.06 3.33
N ALA A 632 -22.22 -21.40 4.54
CA ALA A 632 -21.92 -20.67 5.76
C ALA A 632 -20.43 -20.73 6.13
N ARG A 633 -19.82 -21.93 6.08
CA ARG A 633 -18.39 -22.14 6.33
C ARG A 633 -17.52 -21.45 5.29
N ALA A 634 -17.88 -21.58 4.01
CA ALA A 634 -17.16 -20.92 2.92
C ALA A 634 -17.17 -19.39 3.05
N PHE A 635 -18.35 -18.81 3.30
CA PHE A 635 -18.50 -17.37 3.52
C PHE A 635 -17.69 -16.88 4.72
N THR A 636 -17.84 -17.57 5.87
CA THR A 636 -17.16 -17.19 7.11
C THR A 636 -15.64 -17.26 6.95
N GLY A 637 -15.13 -18.31 6.30
CA GLY A 637 -13.69 -18.44 6.04
C GLY A 637 -13.12 -17.30 5.21
N VAL A 638 -13.81 -16.89 4.15
CA VAL A 638 -13.40 -15.74 3.31
C VAL A 638 -13.40 -14.44 4.11
N ILE A 639 -14.47 -14.15 4.85
CA ILE A 639 -14.57 -12.93 5.67
C ILE A 639 -13.46 -12.88 6.72
N MET A 640 -13.18 -14.00 7.40
CA MET A 640 -12.13 -14.06 8.42
C MET A 640 -10.73 -13.86 7.85
N ILE A 641 -10.42 -14.38 6.66
CA ILE A 641 -9.13 -14.14 5.99
C ILE A 641 -9.01 -12.66 5.60
N ALA A 642 -10.07 -12.07 5.05
CA ALA A 642 -10.07 -10.66 4.66
C ALA A 642 -9.96 -9.72 5.88
N ASP A 643 -10.72 -9.95 6.95
CA ASP A 643 -10.63 -9.20 8.21
C ASP A 643 -9.25 -9.37 8.88
N GLY A 644 -8.72 -10.60 8.90
CA GLY A 644 -7.37 -10.88 9.40
C GLY A 644 -6.31 -10.12 8.62
N THR A 645 -6.41 -10.08 7.29
CA THR A 645 -5.51 -9.31 6.42
C THR A 645 -5.63 -7.81 6.68
N ASN A 646 -6.85 -7.30 6.81
CA ASN A 646 -7.09 -5.89 7.12
C ASN A 646 -6.45 -5.47 8.46
N ARG A 647 -6.58 -6.33 9.48
CA ARG A 647 -5.98 -6.09 10.81
C ARG A 647 -4.46 -6.23 10.83
N ALA A 648 -3.91 -7.08 9.97
CA ALA A 648 -2.47 -7.26 9.86
C ALA A 648 -1.77 -6.05 9.23
N ASP A 649 -2.51 -5.21 8.48
CA ASP A 649 -1.97 -4.05 7.76
C ASP A 649 -0.75 -4.40 6.88
N SER A 650 -0.78 -5.62 6.34
CA SER A 650 0.36 -6.25 5.68
C SER A 650 -0.09 -7.45 4.85
N ILE A 651 0.68 -7.74 3.80
CA ILE A 651 0.58 -8.98 3.00
C ILE A 651 1.51 -10.08 3.51
N ASP A 652 2.23 -9.84 4.61
CA ASP A 652 3.08 -10.83 5.26
C ASP A 652 2.24 -11.95 5.89
N ARG A 653 2.49 -13.19 5.47
CA ARG A 653 1.70 -14.37 5.86
C ARG A 653 1.65 -14.58 7.38
N VAL A 654 2.78 -14.39 8.06
CA VAL A 654 2.89 -14.58 9.52
C VAL A 654 2.07 -13.55 10.28
N SER A 655 2.05 -12.31 9.79
CA SER A 655 1.24 -11.23 10.34
C SER A 655 -0.26 -11.50 10.15
N ILE A 656 -0.64 -11.98 8.96
CA ILE A 656 -2.03 -12.38 8.66
C ILE A 656 -2.47 -13.55 9.54
N ASP A 657 -1.65 -14.60 9.68
CA ASP A 657 -1.94 -15.74 10.56
C ASP A 657 -2.18 -15.28 12.00
N THR A 658 -1.31 -14.41 12.51
CA THR A 658 -1.44 -13.89 13.88
C THR A 658 -2.77 -13.15 14.06
N ALA A 659 -3.18 -12.34 13.07
CA ALA A 659 -4.45 -11.65 13.09
C ALA A 659 -5.65 -12.62 12.97
N ILE A 660 -5.58 -13.63 12.10
CA ILE A 660 -6.61 -14.68 11.95
C ILE A 660 -6.81 -15.42 13.27
N GLN A 661 -5.74 -15.76 14.01
CA GLN A 661 -5.84 -16.45 15.29
C GLN A 661 -6.50 -15.58 16.37
N MET A 662 -6.38 -14.26 16.28
CA MET A 662 -6.99 -13.30 17.21
C MET A 662 -8.43 -12.92 16.83
N ALA A 663 -8.89 -13.25 15.63
CA ALA A 663 -10.22 -12.88 15.14
C ALA A 663 -11.34 -13.56 15.95
N LEU A 664 -12.43 -12.84 16.19
CA LEU A 664 -13.60 -13.38 16.88
C LEU A 664 -14.58 -13.98 15.85
N MET A 665 -15.10 -15.18 16.12
CA MET A 665 -16.15 -15.81 15.31
C MET A 665 -17.51 -15.35 15.83
N THR A 666 -17.91 -14.12 15.48
CA THR A 666 -19.23 -13.62 15.84
C THR A 666 -19.92 -12.97 14.64
N PRO A 667 -21.26 -12.88 14.64
CA PRO A 667 -22.00 -12.20 13.57
C PRO A 667 -21.59 -10.74 13.38
N GLU A 668 -21.20 -10.04 14.44
CA GLU A 668 -20.70 -8.66 14.38
C GLU A 668 -19.36 -8.55 13.63
N TYR A 669 -18.61 -9.66 13.53
CA TYR A 669 -17.39 -9.75 12.74
C TYR A 669 -17.60 -10.50 11.41
N GLY A 670 -18.85 -10.68 11.01
CA GLY A 670 -19.24 -11.30 9.73
C GLY A 670 -19.17 -12.82 9.71
N ALA A 671 -18.95 -13.49 10.84
CA ALA A 671 -19.09 -14.94 10.92
C ALA A 671 -20.58 -15.32 10.91
N LEU A 672 -20.96 -16.31 10.11
CA LEU A 672 -22.36 -16.79 10.06
C LEU A 672 -22.69 -17.78 11.18
N TYR A 673 -21.70 -18.17 11.97
CA TYR A 673 -21.79 -19.08 13.10
C TYR A 673 -20.70 -18.75 14.13
N ASP A 674 -20.79 -19.33 15.32
CA ASP A 674 -19.96 -19.05 16.50
C ASP A 674 -18.72 -19.94 16.63
N GLY A 675 -18.55 -20.89 15.70
CA GLY A 675 -17.51 -21.92 15.73
C GLY A 675 -17.87 -23.14 16.55
N THR A 676 -19.11 -23.26 17.01
CA THR A 676 -19.59 -24.44 17.74
C THR A 676 -20.19 -25.46 16.78
N THR A 677 -19.87 -26.74 17.00
CA THR A 677 -20.56 -27.84 16.33
C THR A 677 -21.85 -28.18 17.06
N HIS A 678 -22.96 -28.10 16.34
CA HIS A 678 -24.31 -28.42 16.81
C HIS A 678 -24.81 -29.73 16.24
N MET A 679 -25.69 -30.40 17.00
CA MET A 679 -26.53 -31.44 16.44
C MET A 679 -27.82 -30.82 15.89
N VAL A 680 -28.13 -31.14 14.65
CA VAL A 680 -29.37 -30.74 14.00
C VAL A 680 -30.18 -31.96 13.59
N GLN A 681 -31.50 -31.89 13.75
CA GLN A 681 -32.43 -32.93 13.34
C GLN A 681 -33.30 -32.45 12.18
N MET A 682 -33.51 -33.31 11.18
CA MET A 682 -34.46 -33.03 10.11
C MET A 682 -35.90 -33.17 10.62
N ILE A 683 -36.69 -32.09 10.49
CA ILE A 683 -38.10 -32.06 10.86
C ILE A 683 -38.89 -31.35 9.76
N ASN A 684 -39.78 -32.08 9.07
CA ASN A 684 -40.56 -31.61 7.94
C ASN A 684 -39.69 -31.00 6.82
N GLY A 685 -38.57 -31.67 6.51
CA GLY A 685 -37.62 -31.21 5.48
C GLY A 685 -36.76 -30.00 5.88
N VAL A 686 -36.72 -29.62 7.16
CA VAL A 686 -35.91 -28.49 7.67
C VAL A 686 -35.06 -28.94 8.84
N TYR A 687 -33.76 -28.66 8.80
CA TYR A 687 -32.86 -28.93 9.92
C TYR A 687 -33.13 -27.95 11.05
N ARG A 688 -33.31 -28.47 12.26
CA ARG A 688 -33.48 -27.69 13.49
C ARG A 688 -32.46 -28.11 14.52
N THR A 689 -31.90 -27.14 15.22
CA THR A 689 -30.92 -27.37 16.29
C THR A 689 -31.56 -28.12 17.45
N ILE A 690 -30.92 -29.20 17.91
CA ILE A 690 -31.38 -30.01 19.06
C ILE A 690 -30.36 -30.07 20.20
N LEU A 691 -29.07 -29.86 19.93
CA LEU A 691 -28.00 -29.76 20.92
C LEU A 691 -26.92 -28.78 20.49
#